data_AF-A0A820VQZ0-F1
#
_entry.id   AF-A0A820VQZ0-F1
#
_cell.length_a   1.000
_cell.length_b   1.000
_cell.length_c   1.000
_cell.angle_alpha   90.00
_cell.angle_beta   90.00
_cell.angle_gamma   90.00
#
_symmetry.space_group_name_H-M   'P 1'
#
loop_
_entity.id
_entity.type
_entity.pdbx_description
1 polymer ?
#
loop_
_entity_poly.entity_id
_entity_poly.type
_entity_poly.pdbx_seq_one_letter_code
_entity_poly.pdbx_strand_id
1 'polypeptide(L)'
;MNQVLILKADTCSGKSTQTIQYLCDANFADEKKIICTQPHKLATLSLAARVAEEYGWKIGEEVAFQVAGDQPTTSNGTKIKFVTDALFLNEYQNSPTLEQYSVVIVDEAHERGVDTDIVLALMKQCLRKSKDLKLIVMSGTLGTCLIYDYFASDFTCETLEVGGADEDEIDLALTDLNKQLEYDRSYIGLPLHGKLSEKEIARIFEAMPNKRKIIFSTNVAESSVAIDGIKYVVESGMVKEQMWDEKRKITVVKFQKTTKNSVEQRRGRAGRTSDGKCYHLYTVETYEAMEECSRAEILCALPAITILKLKSLNIDRIESFEWLQSPPISNLQDANQLLIWLNAVDSRGELTQLGRNMARLDIDPKLTAMLYKAQELDCLLYALVLAGMLTVSRNIWLISEDQDFRVMFSRARAAFSHESGDHITLINIYLKWSFYCAKNTKKRQQHEWCKNNCINGNALQMAHEFITEKAKQMGYEIEILDSEDLNDNVINHLFKCITAGHFMNLAVSNGPMKPGYKIISTFSQTTEESVVARTFHTSTLSLNDQNPTYVLFNELLNLHGTNYLAVLSSIDLNWLKSVSEDWYKAVNGASLHTISHESFTFENIGAGLLQVIVGKHSCHVNKLEDITQATIGIDDKKSNLTIYSRPANLNKAKKIVQEIIQKEKQKSLLETEEMTIVGRTRILMGAGGVSQMILFAGEYLRITIEKLPSRITEERIKTLCEPFGEIRKIDFIRKGEHSSCVAVTYAKVEQAHSAFCGLNGYIEQGREIVSTGNGRIIFEKDNSARDAHKLFRRLGYECRYEHLTNLPKLKVTYYLLESNRKAFVNFQSSDDAQNVCGQIHRPETFKIIKNKQNHRASLLLEGFSKDDDDEDLRSRFEDCDGFVGVQVLRGRKEQIFARPASAEEDIKAMFNPYTSFQRDTISFNRKIFNGKVEAFVEFLESAELKQAVEEMNGKKDIIGRGKVRLSESVQQRSDEIKTKKENEYVVYFQHLDLSLDKYDLIKILKENQLYDDVKNAVVYRQKMKNENSTAAMTNKADSDVEFALASLRSMFLSTAGLFRSIPDYQISSHTPDGTVTALILFNDPIDVTT
;
A
#
# COMPACT_ATOMS: atom_id res chain seq x y z
N MET A 1 -36.94 6.00 27.97
CA MET A 1 -36.33 5.40 26.77
C MET A 1 -37.39 5.36 25.67
N ASN A 2 -37.04 5.76 24.46
CA ASN A 2 -37.91 5.63 23.28
C ASN A 2 -38.09 4.15 22.87
N GLN A 3 -39.01 3.85 21.94
CA GLN A 3 -39.24 2.46 21.52
C GLN A 3 -38.09 1.93 20.66
N VAL A 4 -37.48 2.80 19.84
CA VAL A 4 -36.21 2.55 19.14
C VAL A 4 -35.19 3.60 19.57
N LEU A 5 -33.98 3.15 19.93
CA LEU A 5 -32.81 3.98 20.17
C LEU A 5 -31.69 3.56 19.22
N ILE A 6 -31.14 4.50 18.47
CA ILE A 6 -29.93 4.29 17.66
C ILE A 6 -28.76 4.88 18.43
N LEU A 7 -27.97 4.01 19.05
CA LEU A 7 -26.75 4.38 19.76
C LEU A 7 -25.58 4.32 18.78
N LYS A 8 -25.36 5.42 18.08
CA LYS A 8 -24.11 5.64 17.34
C LYS A 8 -23.00 5.87 18.36
N ALA A 9 -21.97 5.05 18.36
CA ALA A 9 -20.93 5.11 19.38
C ALA A 9 -19.57 4.55 18.93
N ASP A 10 -18.49 5.25 19.26
CA ASP A 10 -17.10 4.84 18.99
C ASP A 10 -16.91 3.42 19.52
N THR A 11 -16.26 2.55 18.75
CA THR A 11 -16.00 1.20 19.23
C THR A 11 -15.27 1.24 20.58
N CYS A 12 -15.61 0.44 21.57
CA CYS A 12 -14.99 0.55 22.92
C CYS A 12 -15.14 1.92 23.64
N SER A 13 -16.06 2.80 23.22
CA SER A 13 -16.61 3.88 24.07
C SER A 13 -17.35 3.36 25.32
N GLY A 14 -17.50 2.05 25.44
CA GLY A 14 -18.39 1.38 26.36
C GLY A 14 -19.73 0.98 25.74
N LYS A 15 -20.02 1.28 24.46
CA LYS A 15 -21.34 1.02 23.83
C LYS A 15 -21.91 -0.37 24.15
N SER A 16 -21.12 -1.41 23.91
CA SER A 16 -21.49 -2.81 24.06
C SER A 16 -21.51 -3.27 25.53
N THR A 17 -20.54 -2.83 26.34
CA THR A 17 -20.39 -3.25 27.75
C THR A 17 -21.29 -2.46 28.70
N GLN A 18 -21.22 -1.13 28.64
CA GLN A 18 -21.79 -0.20 29.61
C GLN A 18 -23.28 0.08 29.36
N THR A 19 -23.76 0.13 28.12
CA THR A 19 -25.21 0.34 27.87
C THR A 19 -26.06 -0.77 28.46
N ILE A 20 -25.56 -2.01 28.44
CA ILE A 20 -26.21 -3.16 29.07
C ILE A 20 -26.28 -2.98 30.59
N GLN A 21 -25.22 -2.42 31.20
CA GLN A 21 -25.18 -2.10 32.63
C GLN A 21 -26.21 -1.00 32.96
N TYR A 22 -26.27 0.07 32.17
CA TYR A 22 -27.27 1.14 32.37
C TYR A 22 -28.73 0.66 32.21
N LEU A 23 -28.99 -0.39 31.42
CA LEU A 23 -30.30 -1.04 31.35
C LEU A 23 -30.58 -1.93 32.56
N CYS A 24 -29.59 -2.68 33.04
CA CYS A 24 -29.70 -3.49 34.25
C CYS A 24 -29.92 -2.63 35.50
N ASP A 25 -29.16 -1.54 35.67
CA ASP A 25 -29.30 -0.56 36.75
C ASP A 25 -30.62 0.24 36.68
N ALA A 26 -31.23 0.31 35.49
CA ALA A 26 -32.57 0.84 35.26
C ALA A 26 -33.68 -0.24 35.35
N ASN A 27 -33.37 -1.40 35.94
CA ASN A 27 -34.27 -2.52 36.25
C ASN A 27 -34.94 -3.19 35.02
N PHE A 28 -34.44 -2.98 33.79
CA PHE A 28 -34.98 -3.66 32.60
C PHE A 28 -34.75 -5.19 32.64
N ALA A 29 -33.87 -5.68 33.52
CA ALA A 29 -33.46 -7.08 33.62
C ALA A 29 -34.03 -7.81 34.86
N ASP A 30 -35.09 -7.30 35.48
CA ASP A 30 -35.67 -7.88 36.73
C ASP A 30 -36.86 -8.81 36.48
N GLU A 31 -37.87 -8.39 35.69
CA GLU A 31 -39.02 -9.24 35.34
C GLU A 31 -38.82 -10.01 34.02
N LYS A 32 -37.92 -9.52 33.16
CA LYS A 32 -37.65 -10.03 31.81
C LYS A 32 -36.15 -9.96 31.52
N LYS A 33 -35.71 -10.65 30.48
CA LYS A 33 -34.30 -10.71 30.09
C LYS A 33 -33.93 -9.58 29.12
N ILE A 34 -32.66 -9.24 29.07
CA ILE A 34 -32.07 -8.45 27.97
C ILE A 34 -31.36 -9.43 27.03
N ILE A 35 -31.47 -9.21 25.72
CA ILE A 35 -30.71 -9.96 24.71
C ILE A 35 -29.88 -9.00 23.85
N CYS A 36 -28.60 -9.34 23.66
CA CYS A 36 -27.67 -8.60 22.81
C CYS A 36 -27.17 -9.52 21.70
N THR A 37 -27.37 -9.11 20.45
CA THR A 37 -26.87 -9.79 19.25
C THR A 37 -25.56 -9.17 18.78
N GLN A 38 -24.75 -9.99 18.12
CA GLN A 38 -23.41 -9.66 17.62
C GLN A 38 -23.20 -10.40 16.28
N PRO A 39 -22.53 -9.80 15.30
CA PRO A 39 -22.20 -10.50 14.05
C PRO A 39 -21.11 -11.57 14.24
N HIS A 40 -20.29 -11.51 15.31
CA HIS A 40 -19.08 -12.34 15.45
C HIS A 40 -19.03 -13.14 16.77
N LYS A 41 -18.78 -14.47 16.69
CA LYS A 41 -18.64 -15.38 17.86
C LYS A 41 -17.64 -14.88 18.90
N LEU A 42 -16.51 -14.31 18.47
CA LEU A 42 -15.49 -13.78 19.38
C LEU A 42 -15.97 -12.54 20.13
N ALA A 43 -16.71 -11.63 19.47
CA ALA A 43 -17.34 -10.49 20.12
C ALA A 43 -18.40 -10.95 21.14
N THR A 44 -19.28 -11.90 20.78
CA THR A 44 -20.26 -12.48 21.70
C THR A 44 -19.64 -13.07 22.96
N LEU A 45 -18.56 -13.87 22.81
CA LEU A 45 -17.89 -14.55 23.92
C LEU A 45 -17.15 -13.57 24.84
N SER A 46 -16.34 -12.69 24.26
CA SER A 46 -15.55 -11.70 25.01
C SER A 46 -16.42 -10.68 25.72
N LEU A 47 -17.51 -10.22 25.08
CA LEU A 47 -18.45 -9.29 25.69
C LEU A 47 -19.20 -9.93 26.87
N ALA A 48 -19.66 -11.18 26.72
CA ALA A 48 -20.31 -11.92 27.79
C ALA A 48 -19.37 -12.13 28.99
N ALA A 49 -18.12 -12.51 28.74
CA ALA A 49 -17.11 -12.64 29.79
C ALA A 49 -16.80 -11.30 30.48
N ARG A 50 -16.70 -10.22 29.71
CA ARG A 50 -16.38 -8.89 30.25
C ARG A 50 -17.51 -8.30 31.08
N VAL A 51 -18.76 -8.44 30.67
CA VAL A 51 -19.92 -7.95 31.44
C VAL A 51 -20.13 -8.79 32.71
N ALA A 52 -19.84 -10.09 32.67
CA ALA A 52 -19.81 -10.92 33.89
C ALA A 52 -18.70 -10.46 34.86
N GLU A 53 -17.49 -10.18 34.36
CA GLU A 53 -16.37 -9.64 35.15
C GLU A 53 -16.71 -8.28 35.79
N GLU A 54 -17.24 -7.32 35.02
CA GLU A 54 -17.50 -5.95 35.50
C GLU A 54 -18.61 -5.89 36.57
N TYR A 55 -19.64 -6.73 36.49
CA TYR A 55 -20.68 -6.84 37.55
C TYR A 55 -20.32 -7.79 38.71
N GLY A 56 -19.31 -8.65 38.56
CA GLY A 56 -19.07 -9.77 39.47
C GLY A 56 -20.13 -10.89 39.38
N TRP A 57 -20.82 -10.99 38.24
CA TRP A 57 -21.80 -12.03 37.93
C TRP A 57 -21.14 -13.28 37.32
N LYS A 58 -21.87 -14.41 37.25
CA LYS A 58 -21.35 -15.65 36.66
C LYS A 58 -21.96 -15.94 35.30
N ILE A 59 -21.10 -16.38 34.38
CA ILE A 59 -21.54 -17.06 33.16
C ILE A 59 -22.23 -18.37 33.57
N GLY A 60 -23.45 -18.60 33.08
CA GLY A 60 -24.31 -19.74 33.45
C GLY A 60 -25.40 -19.38 34.47
N GLU A 61 -25.19 -18.34 35.27
CA GLU A 61 -26.18 -17.84 36.23
C GLU A 61 -26.83 -16.58 35.67
N GLU A 62 -26.39 -15.37 36.06
CA GLU A 62 -27.01 -14.11 35.64
C GLU A 62 -26.67 -13.73 34.19
N VAL A 63 -25.48 -14.11 33.70
CA VAL A 63 -25.03 -13.89 32.32
C VAL A 63 -25.03 -15.20 31.56
N ALA A 64 -25.56 -15.19 30.33
CA ALA A 64 -25.42 -16.31 29.40
C ALA A 64 -24.91 -15.82 28.04
N PHE A 65 -24.22 -16.70 27.33
CA PHE A 65 -24.01 -16.59 25.89
C PHE A 65 -24.52 -17.84 25.15
N GLN A 66 -24.75 -17.70 23.84
CA GLN A 66 -24.94 -18.81 22.92
C GLN A 66 -24.35 -18.45 21.55
N VAL A 67 -23.47 -19.32 21.05
CA VAL A 67 -22.74 -19.16 19.79
C VAL A 67 -22.65 -20.51 19.07
N ALA A 68 -22.35 -20.52 17.76
CA ALA A 68 -22.27 -21.76 16.98
C ALA A 68 -21.30 -22.78 17.61
N GLY A 69 -21.65 -24.07 17.54
CA GLY A 69 -20.93 -25.18 18.18
C GLY A 69 -21.20 -25.40 19.67
N ASP A 70 -21.47 -24.33 20.43
CA ASP A 70 -21.46 -24.35 21.90
C ASP A 70 -22.84 -24.73 22.49
N GLN A 71 -22.86 -25.29 23.70
CA GLN A 71 -24.13 -25.54 24.41
C GLN A 71 -24.70 -24.23 25.00
N PRO A 72 -26.02 -24.01 25.00
CA PRO A 72 -26.61 -22.82 25.62
C PRO A 72 -26.28 -22.73 27.11
N THR A 73 -25.71 -21.61 27.54
CA THR A 73 -25.39 -21.34 28.96
C THR A 73 -26.56 -20.68 29.71
N THR A 74 -27.76 -20.64 29.12
CA THR A 74 -28.93 -19.96 29.70
C THR A 74 -29.56 -20.79 30.82
N SER A 75 -29.81 -20.15 31.96
CA SER A 75 -30.52 -20.73 33.11
C SER A 75 -31.76 -19.90 33.49
N ASN A 76 -32.47 -20.33 34.54
CA ASN A 76 -33.61 -19.59 35.09
C ASN A 76 -33.19 -18.26 35.73
N GLY A 77 -31.95 -18.13 36.22
CA GLY A 77 -31.42 -16.90 36.82
C GLY A 77 -30.88 -15.88 35.82
N THR A 78 -30.77 -16.24 34.54
CA THR A 78 -30.14 -15.39 33.52
C THR A 78 -30.92 -14.11 33.28
N LYS A 79 -30.26 -12.97 33.53
CA LYS A 79 -30.70 -11.60 33.27
C LYS A 79 -30.32 -11.13 31.87
N ILE A 80 -29.10 -11.42 31.40
CA ILE A 80 -28.59 -11.02 30.09
C ILE A 80 -28.23 -12.26 29.26
N LYS A 81 -28.65 -12.30 28.00
CA LYS A 81 -28.19 -13.29 27.01
C LYS A 81 -27.45 -12.61 25.85
N PHE A 82 -26.23 -13.05 25.58
CA PHE A 82 -25.46 -12.67 24.39
C PHE A 82 -25.61 -13.76 23.31
N VAL A 83 -25.87 -13.38 22.06
CA VAL A 83 -25.99 -14.32 20.93
C VAL A 83 -25.26 -13.82 19.70
N THR A 84 -24.94 -14.72 18.76
CA THR A 84 -24.71 -14.29 17.38
C THR A 84 -26.04 -13.99 16.66
N ASP A 85 -26.04 -13.08 15.69
CA ASP A 85 -27.24 -12.70 14.92
C ASP A 85 -27.98 -13.92 14.33
N ALA A 86 -27.23 -14.85 13.72
CA ALA A 86 -27.77 -16.12 13.20
C ALA A 86 -28.53 -16.95 14.26
N LEU A 87 -28.10 -16.90 15.53
CA LEU A 87 -28.76 -17.61 16.63
C LEU A 87 -29.92 -16.82 17.26
N PHE A 88 -29.97 -15.50 17.09
CA PHE A 88 -31.17 -14.73 17.41
C PHE A 88 -32.36 -15.15 16.53
N LEU A 89 -32.13 -15.56 15.28
CA LEU A 89 -33.19 -16.09 14.41
C LEU A 89 -33.86 -17.34 15.01
N ASN A 90 -33.11 -18.17 15.75
CA ASN A 90 -33.65 -19.31 16.49
C ASN A 90 -34.45 -18.88 17.74
N GLU A 91 -34.05 -17.82 18.44
CA GLU A 91 -34.86 -17.23 19.53
C GLU A 91 -36.20 -16.71 19.00
N TYR A 92 -36.19 -16.01 17.86
CA TYR A 92 -37.40 -15.55 17.17
C TYR A 92 -38.28 -16.71 16.67
N GLN A 93 -37.69 -17.78 16.13
CA GLN A 93 -38.46 -18.95 15.67
C GLN A 93 -39.19 -19.65 16.82
N ASN A 94 -38.58 -19.69 18.01
CA ASN A 94 -39.19 -20.24 19.23
C ASN A 94 -40.17 -19.28 19.92
N SER A 95 -39.99 -17.96 19.77
CA SER A 95 -40.83 -16.92 20.37
C SER A 95 -41.00 -15.72 19.43
N PRO A 96 -41.94 -15.76 18.46
CA PRO A 96 -42.11 -14.71 17.43
C PRO A 96 -42.67 -13.37 17.94
N THR A 97 -42.92 -13.26 19.24
CA THR A 97 -43.30 -12.05 19.97
C THR A 97 -42.19 -11.56 20.92
N LEU A 98 -41.16 -12.39 21.15
CA LEU A 98 -40.02 -12.12 22.05
C LEU A 98 -40.44 -11.73 23.48
N GLU A 99 -41.58 -12.26 23.95
CA GLU A 99 -42.20 -11.88 25.23
C GLU A 99 -41.31 -12.05 26.46
N GLN A 100 -40.33 -12.96 26.41
CA GLN A 100 -39.34 -13.19 27.46
C GLN A 100 -38.29 -12.05 27.58
N TYR A 101 -38.23 -11.14 26.61
CA TYR A 101 -37.27 -10.04 26.56
C TYR A 101 -37.96 -8.68 26.81
N SER A 102 -37.26 -7.78 27.50
CA SER A 102 -37.64 -6.37 27.68
C SER A 102 -36.96 -5.47 26.63
N VAL A 103 -35.68 -5.73 26.39
CA VAL A 103 -34.84 -4.99 25.43
C VAL A 103 -34.08 -5.99 24.55
N VAL A 104 -34.15 -5.75 23.25
CA VAL A 104 -33.24 -6.34 22.26
C VAL A 104 -32.21 -5.29 21.88
N ILE A 105 -30.94 -5.69 21.85
CA ILE A 105 -29.84 -4.89 21.35
C ILE A 105 -29.29 -5.60 20.11
N VAL A 106 -29.22 -4.88 18.99
CA VAL A 106 -28.48 -5.30 17.80
C VAL A 106 -27.20 -4.47 17.76
N ASP A 107 -26.08 -5.08 18.10
CA ASP A 107 -24.78 -4.42 18.10
C ASP A 107 -24.06 -4.58 16.75
N GLU A 108 -23.10 -3.71 16.49
CA GLU A 108 -22.30 -3.68 15.26
C GLU A 108 -23.09 -3.67 13.94
N ALA A 109 -24.29 -3.07 13.96
CA ALA A 109 -25.19 -2.94 12.82
C ALA A 109 -24.64 -2.10 11.63
N HIS A 110 -23.38 -1.67 11.71
CA HIS A 110 -22.62 -1.04 10.63
C HIS A 110 -21.86 -2.04 9.74
N GLU A 111 -21.63 -3.27 10.22
CA GLU A 111 -21.04 -4.35 9.41
C GLU A 111 -21.98 -4.84 8.31
N ARG A 112 -23.31 -4.65 8.49
CA ARG A 112 -24.36 -4.89 7.48
C ARG A 112 -24.32 -6.28 6.85
N GLY A 113 -24.05 -7.29 7.69
CA GLY A 113 -24.17 -8.70 7.34
C GLY A 113 -25.62 -9.14 7.12
N VAL A 114 -25.80 -10.23 6.36
CA VAL A 114 -27.13 -10.73 5.96
C VAL A 114 -28.05 -11.03 7.14
N ASP A 115 -27.55 -11.69 8.19
CA ASP A 115 -28.38 -12.03 9.35
C ASP A 115 -28.75 -10.78 10.19
N THR A 116 -27.84 -9.80 10.31
CA THR A 116 -28.10 -8.53 11.00
C THR A 116 -29.25 -7.75 10.35
N ASP A 117 -29.25 -7.67 9.01
CA ASP A 117 -30.33 -7.03 8.24
C ASP A 117 -31.67 -7.78 8.39
N ILE A 118 -31.66 -9.12 8.49
CA ILE A 118 -32.86 -9.90 8.83
C ILE A 118 -33.34 -9.57 10.25
N VAL A 119 -32.46 -9.57 11.25
CA VAL A 119 -32.81 -9.29 12.65
C VAL A 119 -33.47 -7.93 12.79
N LEU A 120 -32.94 -6.89 12.14
CA LEU A 120 -33.55 -5.55 12.14
C LEU A 120 -34.96 -5.55 11.52
N ALA A 121 -35.16 -6.26 10.41
CA ALA A 121 -36.47 -6.36 9.75
C ALA A 121 -37.50 -7.20 10.53
N LEU A 122 -37.07 -8.25 11.24
CA LEU A 122 -37.92 -8.99 12.17
C LEU A 122 -38.28 -8.13 13.39
N MET A 123 -37.32 -7.38 13.93
CA MET A 123 -37.56 -6.47 15.05
C MET A 123 -38.58 -5.37 14.70
N LYS A 124 -38.55 -4.82 13.47
CA LYS A 124 -39.60 -3.91 12.99
C LYS A 124 -41.00 -4.55 13.07
N GLN A 125 -41.13 -5.84 12.79
CA GLN A 125 -42.41 -6.56 12.94
C GLN A 125 -42.77 -6.83 14.41
N CYS A 126 -41.80 -7.14 15.28
CA CYS A 126 -42.01 -7.35 16.72
C CYS A 126 -42.48 -6.07 17.44
N LEU A 127 -41.86 -4.92 17.16
CA LEU A 127 -42.17 -3.64 17.81
C LEU A 127 -43.57 -3.10 17.46
N ARG A 128 -44.12 -3.47 16.29
CA ARG A 128 -45.54 -3.20 15.96
C ARG A 128 -46.52 -4.03 16.81
N LYS A 129 -46.12 -5.23 17.23
CA LYS A 129 -46.94 -6.14 18.06
C LYS A 129 -46.82 -5.83 19.56
N SER A 130 -45.62 -5.45 20.03
CA SER A 130 -45.32 -5.18 21.43
C SER A 130 -44.75 -3.78 21.63
N LYS A 131 -45.51 -2.93 22.35
CA LYS A 131 -45.07 -1.56 22.72
C LYS A 131 -44.11 -1.54 23.90
N ASP A 132 -44.10 -2.60 24.72
CA ASP A 132 -43.28 -2.70 25.92
C ASP A 132 -41.85 -3.13 25.56
N LEU A 133 -41.70 -3.95 24.52
CA LEU A 133 -40.41 -4.31 23.92
C LEU A 133 -39.69 -3.07 23.37
N LYS A 134 -38.40 -2.93 23.70
CA LYS A 134 -37.52 -1.86 23.19
C LYS A 134 -36.43 -2.44 22.30
N LEU A 135 -35.98 -1.63 21.34
CA LEU A 135 -34.82 -1.93 20.48
C LEU A 135 -33.73 -0.89 20.69
N ILE A 136 -32.49 -1.34 20.91
CA ILE A 136 -31.29 -0.54 20.67
C ILE A 136 -30.62 -1.07 19.41
N VAL A 137 -30.25 -0.19 18.49
CA VAL A 137 -29.33 -0.51 17.39
C VAL A 137 -28.04 0.26 17.62
N MET A 138 -26.90 -0.44 17.73
CA MET A 138 -25.59 0.18 17.97
C MET A 138 -24.74 0.18 16.69
N SER A 139 -23.95 1.24 16.48
CA SER A 139 -23.16 1.45 15.25
C SER A 139 -21.90 2.27 15.51
N GLY A 140 -20.74 1.85 14.97
CA GLY A 140 -19.50 2.64 15.00
C GLY A 140 -19.48 3.83 14.03
N THR A 141 -20.28 3.78 12.96
CA THR A 141 -20.15 4.67 11.79
C THR A 141 -21.02 5.93 11.85
N LEU A 142 -20.67 6.93 11.03
CA LEU A 142 -21.51 8.09 10.75
C LEU A 142 -22.76 7.78 9.90
N GLY A 143 -22.84 6.61 9.26
CA GLY A 143 -23.86 6.25 8.27
C GLY A 143 -25.25 5.85 8.80
N THR A 144 -25.58 6.17 10.06
CA THR A 144 -26.80 5.67 10.73
C THR A 144 -28.12 6.18 10.17
N CYS A 145 -28.11 7.18 9.26
CA CYS A 145 -29.33 7.76 8.66
C CYS A 145 -30.24 6.70 8.02
N LEU A 146 -29.69 5.72 7.30
CA LEU A 146 -30.48 4.64 6.68
C LEU A 146 -31.29 3.83 7.70
N ILE A 147 -30.68 3.52 8.86
CA ILE A 147 -31.33 2.79 9.95
C ILE A 147 -32.36 3.69 10.63
N TYR A 148 -32.05 4.97 10.82
CA TYR A 148 -32.98 5.96 11.36
C TYR A 148 -34.23 6.08 10.49
N ASP A 149 -34.08 6.38 9.21
CA ASP A 149 -35.19 6.55 8.26
C ASP A 149 -36.06 5.29 8.16
N TYR A 150 -35.44 4.10 8.24
CA TYR A 150 -36.13 2.81 8.22
C TYR A 150 -37.02 2.56 9.46
N PHE A 151 -36.65 3.04 10.65
CA PHE A 151 -37.48 2.89 11.87
C PHE A 151 -38.36 4.11 12.17
N ALA A 152 -37.95 5.32 11.79
CA ALA A 152 -38.65 6.58 12.06
C ALA A 152 -39.99 6.72 11.30
N SER A 153 -40.24 5.90 10.27
CA SER A 153 -41.55 5.81 9.61
C SER A 153 -42.66 5.28 10.52
N ASP A 154 -42.31 4.47 11.53
CA ASP A 154 -43.24 3.63 12.29
C ASP A 154 -43.21 3.88 13.80
N PHE A 155 -42.07 4.32 14.35
CA PHE A 155 -41.81 4.38 15.79
C PHE A 155 -41.20 5.72 16.23
N THR A 156 -41.29 6.02 17.54
CA THR A 156 -40.42 7.06 18.11
C THR A 156 -38.98 6.56 18.12
N CYS A 157 -38.16 7.17 17.25
CA CYS A 157 -36.75 6.86 17.08
C CYS A 157 -35.90 8.05 17.52
N GLU A 158 -34.86 7.76 18.32
CA GLU A 158 -33.91 8.72 18.86
C GLU A 158 -32.49 8.27 18.49
N THR A 159 -31.64 9.20 18.05
CA THR A 159 -30.22 8.92 17.77
C THR A 159 -29.36 9.62 18.81
N LEU A 160 -28.48 8.87 19.46
CA LEU A 160 -27.55 9.34 20.49
C LEU A 160 -26.12 9.07 20.00
N GLU A 161 -25.27 10.11 19.97
CA GLU A 161 -23.95 10.04 19.33
C GLU A 161 -22.75 10.08 20.30
N VAL A 162 -21.90 9.07 20.13
CA VAL A 162 -20.45 8.99 20.34
C VAL A 162 -19.89 8.43 18.99
N GLY A 163 -18.59 8.38 18.67
CA GLY A 163 -18.19 7.82 17.34
C GLY A 163 -16.70 7.70 16.99
N GLY A 164 -16.31 6.65 16.23
CA GLY A 164 -14.95 6.47 15.70
C GLY A 164 -14.39 5.04 15.53
N ALA A 165 -13.11 4.98 15.07
CA ALA A 165 -12.16 3.84 14.91
C ALA A 165 -12.46 2.77 13.82
N ASP A 166 -11.45 1.96 13.26
CA ASP A 166 -11.55 0.58 12.57
C ASP A 166 -11.20 0.39 10.99
N GLU A 167 -10.52 -0.57 10.22
CA GLU A 167 -9.85 -1.96 10.23
C GLU A 167 -9.13 -2.57 8.87
N ASP A 168 -8.16 -3.56 8.84
CA ASP A 168 -7.68 -4.60 7.75
C ASP A 168 -6.38 -4.61 6.78
N GLU A 169 -5.29 -5.40 7.06
CA GLU A 169 -4.58 -6.53 6.28
C GLU A 169 -3.29 -7.13 7.01
N ILE A 170 -2.90 -8.45 6.90
CA ILE A 170 -1.78 -9.09 7.72
C ILE A 170 -0.71 -10.03 7.08
N ASP A 171 -0.94 -11.36 7.03
CA ASP A 171 -0.02 -12.36 7.66
C ASP A 171 1.41 -12.47 7.09
N LEU A 172 1.60 -12.18 5.80
CA LEU A 172 2.93 -12.16 5.19
C LEU A 172 3.84 -11.12 5.86
N ALA A 173 3.29 -9.95 6.19
CA ALA A 173 4.07 -8.81 6.67
C ALA A 173 4.68 -9.06 8.06
N LEU A 174 4.07 -9.92 8.88
CA LEU A 174 4.67 -10.41 10.13
C LEU A 174 5.92 -11.24 9.89
N THR A 175 5.93 -12.07 8.86
CA THR A 175 7.07 -12.94 8.56
C THR A 175 8.28 -12.11 8.14
N ASP A 176 8.07 -11.09 7.30
CA ASP A 176 9.17 -10.22 6.86
C ASP A 176 9.57 -9.17 7.91
N LEU A 177 8.64 -8.65 8.71
CA LEU A 177 9.00 -7.79 9.84
C LEU A 177 9.84 -8.55 10.88
N ASN A 178 9.49 -9.79 11.21
CA ASN A 178 10.27 -10.58 12.18
C ASN A 178 11.68 -10.94 11.66
N LYS A 179 11.90 -11.05 10.33
CA LYS A 179 13.25 -11.10 9.74
C LYS A 179 13.99 -9.77 9.90
N GLN A 180 13.34 -8.65 9.60
CA GLN A 180 13.94 -7.31 9.71
C GLN A 180 14.27 -6.91 11.16
N LEU A 181 13.53 -7.45 12.14
CA LEU A 181 13.71 -7.19 13.57
C LEU A 181 14.41 -8.33 14.33
N GLU A 182 15.01 -9.31 13.63
CA GLU A 182 15.57 -10.54 14.23
C GLU A 182 16.61 -10.28 15.35
N TYR A 183 17.30 -9.12 15.28
CA TYR A 183 18.29 -8.69 16.27
C TYR A 183 17.77 -7.72 17.33
N ASP A 184 16.59 -7.08 17.14
CA ASP A 184 16.06 -6.09 18.09
C ASP A 184 14.98 -6.66 19.00
N ARG A 185 15.41 -7.05 20.21
CA ARG A 185 14.53 -7.61 21.24
C ARG A 185 13.56 -6.59 21.85
N SER A 186 13.64 -5.29 21.55
CA SER A 186 12.72 -4.27 22.06
C SER A 186 11.38 -4.19 21.30
N TYR A 187 11.19 -5.01 20.26
CA TYR A 187 9.94 -5.11 19.50
C TYR A 187 9.29 -6.50 19.63
N ILE A 188 8.03 -6.60 19.20
CA ILE A 188 7.32 -7.87 18.97
C ILE A 188 6.23 -7.68 17.90
N GLY A 189 6.26 -8.49 16.84
CA GLY A 189 5.17 -8.59 15.87
C GLY A 189 4.09 -9.57 16.34
N LEU A 190 2.81 -9.18 16.27
CA LEU A 190 1.66 -10.03 16.56
C LEU A 190 0.58 -9.91 15.44
N PRO A 191 -0.11 -11.01 15.07
CA PRO A 191 -1.31 -10.96 14.24
C PRO A 191 -2.55 -10.61 15.06
N LEU A 192 -3.57 -10.04 14.40
CA LEU A 192 -4.94 -9.94 14.90
C LEU A 192 -5.95 -10.22 13.77
N HIS A 193 -6.36 -11.48 13.60
CA HIS A 193 -7.35 -11.89 12.59
C HIS A 193 -8.35 -12.90 13.15
N GLY A 194 -9.50 -13.07 12.48
CA GLY A 194 -10.65 -13.88 12.93
C GLY A 194 -10.43 -15.40 12.86
N LYS A 195 -9.16 -15.84 12.88
CA LYS A 195 -8.70 -17.24 12.82
C LYS A 195 -7.60 -17.56 13.84
N LEU A 196 -7.44 -16.68 14.84
CA LEU A 196 -6.53 -16.86 15.96
C LEU A 196 -7.25 -17.60 17.09
N SER A 197 -6.53 -18.46 17.80
CA SER A 197 -7.05 -19.09 19.02
C SER A 197 -7.11 -18.09 20.18
N GLU A 198 -7.97 -18.36 21.17
CA GLU A 198 -8.13 -17.54 22.39
C GLU A 198 -6.78 -17.19 23.06
N LYS A 199 -5.80 -18.10 23.01
CA LYS A 199 -4.47 -17.90 23.62
C LYS A 199 -3.55 -17.00 22.80
N GLU A 200 -3.72 -17.00 21.47
CA GLU A 200 -3.04 -16.04 20.60
C GLU A 200 -3.68 -14.66 20.73
N ILE A 201 -5.01 -14.61 20.83
CA ILE A 201 -5.80 -13.38 21.07
C ILE A 201 -5.42 -12.75 22.41
N ALA A 202 -5.47 -13.49 23.53
CA ALA A 202 -5.14 -12.97 24.86
C ALA A 202 -3.74 -12.32 24.92
N ARG A 203 -2.77 -12.89 24.20
CA ARG A 203 -1.38 -12.41 24.09
C ARG A 203 -1.25 -11.03 23.41
N ILE A 204 -2.28 -10.58 22.69
CA ILE A 204 -2.35 -9.25 22.09
C ILE A 204 -2.71 -8.21 23.15
N PHE A 205 -3.58 -8.57 24.09
CA PHE A 205 -3.96 -7.71 25.22
C PHE A 205 -2.87 -7.65 26.31
N GLU A 206 -2.08 -8.73 26.49
CA GLU A 206 -0.98 -8.78 27.47
C GLU A 206 -0.09 -7.52 27.49
N ALA A 207 0.15 -6.99 28.69
CA ALA A 207 0.99 -5.81 28.91
C ALA A 207 2.48 -6.19 28.80
N MET A 208 3.20 -5.58 27.85
CA MET A 208 4.62 -5.85 27.62
C MET A 208 5.46 -4.57 27.81
N PRO A 209 5.69 -4.10 29.05
CA PRO A 209 6.23 -2.76 29.34
C PRO A 209 7.62 -2.49 28.74
N ASN A 210 8.41 -3.53 28.48
CA ASN A 210 9.76 -3.43 27.91
C ASN A 210 9.81 -3.73 26.39
N LYS A 211 8.66 -3.80 25.69
CA LYS A 211 8.59 -4.06 24.24
C LYS A 211 7.53 -3.21 23.55
N ARG A 212 7.85 -2.69 22.36
CA ARG A 212 6.83 -2.13 21.45
C ARG A 212 6.11 -3.26 20.72
N LYS A 213 4.83 -3.46 21.04
CA LYS A 213 3.92 -4.29 20.25
C LYS A 213 3.72 -3.62 18.87
N ILE A 214 3.95 -4.37 17.79
CA ILE A 214 3.55 -4.04 16.42
C ILE A 214 2.50 -5.07 16.05
N ILE A 215 1.28 -4.61 15.82
CA ILE A 215 0.14 -5.48 15.54
C ILE A 215 -0.29 -5.20 14.12
N PHE A 216 -0.18 -6.22 13.28
CA PHE A 216 -0.85 -6.26 11.99
C PHE A 216 -2.24 -6.85 12.27
N SER A 217 -3.29 -6.21 11.79
CA SER A 217 -4.67 -6.71 11.97
C SER A 217 -5.37 -6.85 10.63
N THR A 218 -6.15 -7.91 10.44
CA THR A 218 -7.11 -7.97 9.33
C THR A 218 -8.34 -7.20 9.75
N ASN A 219 -9.47 -7.53 9.14
CA ASN A 219 -10.80 -7.28 9.61
C ASN A 219 -11.07 -7.97 11.00
N VAL A 220 -10.30 -7.63 12.04
CA VAL A 220 -10.60 -7.81 13.50
C VAL A 220 -10.23 -6.61 14.41
N ALA A 221 -9.56 -5.54 13.92
CA ALA A 221 -9.32 -4.31 14.69
C ALA A 221 -10.49 -3.29 14.66
N GLU A 222 -11.72 -3.71 14.27
CA GLU A 222 -12.94 -2.89 14.22
C GLU A 222 -13.63 -2.87 15.58
N SER A 223 -14.92 -2.53 15.58
CA SER A 223 -16.01 -3.23 16.26
C SER A 223 -15.51 -4.25 17.28
N SER A 224 -14.89 -5.29 16.74
CA SER A 224 -14.40 -6.49 17.42
C SER A 224 -13.43 -6.26 18.59
N VAL A 225 -12.39 -5.41 18.52
CA VAL A 225 -11.27 -5.49 19.49
C VAL A 225 -10.61 -4.17 19.87
N ALA A 226 -10.72 -3.74 21.13
CA ALA A 226 -9.83 -2.72 21.73
C ALA A 226 -8.38 -3.25 21.88
N ILE A 227 -7.36 -2.41 21.67
CA ILE A 227 -5.99 -2.74 22.06
C ILE A 227 -5.37 -1.54 22.77
N ASP A 228 -5.00 -1.71 24.03
CA ASP A 228 -4.39 -0.64 24.81
C ASP A 228 -2.98 -0.30 24.35
N GLY A 229 -2.67 1.00 24.33
CA GLY A 229 -1.36 1.54 24.01
C GLY A 229 -1.07 1.75 22.52
N ILE A 230 -2.03 1.55 21.62
CA ILE A 230 -1.89 1.93 20.21
C ILE A 230 -1.75 3.46 20.11
N LYS A 231 -0.65 3.92 19.48
CA LYS A 231 -0.38 5.33 19.16
C LYS A 231 -0.05 5.57 17.68
N TYR A 232 0.06 4.49 16.90
CA TYR A 232 0.47 4.52 15.50
C TYR A 232 -0.37 3.52 14.71
N VAL A 233 -0.97 4.01 13.63
CA VAL A 233 -1.69 3.21 12.63
C VAL A 233 -1.00 3.41 11.28
N VAL A 234 -0.85 2.34 10.51
CA VAL A 234 -0.41 2.39 9.11
C VAL A 234 -1.53 1.77 8.30
N GLU A 235 -1.96 2.46 7.25
CA GLU A 235 -3.25 2.23 6.63
C GLU A 235 -3.11 2.10 5.09
N SER A 236 -3.53 0.93 4.58
CA SER A 236 -3.34 0.43 3.21
C SER A 236 -4.29 1.04 2.19
N GLY A 237 -5.50 1.44 2.59
CA GLY A 237 -6.56 1.93 1.70
C GLY A 237 -7.36 0.82 1.03
N MET A 238 -7.13 -0.44 1.42
CA MET A 238 -7.68 -1.63 0.78
C MET A 238 -8.59 -2.44 1.71
N VAL A 239 -9.41 -3.27 1.10
CA VAL A 239 -10.22 -4.32 1.72
C VAL A 239 -10.44 -5.46 0.71
N LYS A 240 -10.78 -6.66 1.19
CA LYS A 240 -10.95 -7.87 0.36
C LYS A 240 -12.36 -8.43 0.47
N GLU A 241 -13.21 -8.08 -0.49
CA GLU A 241 -14.64 -8.39 -0.45
C GLU A 241 -15.04 -9.52 -1.41
N GLN A 242 -16.18 -10.14 -1.09
CA GLN A 242 -16.82 -11.18 -1.86
C GLN A 242 -18.04 -10.62 -2.59
N MET A 243 -18.06 -10.71 -3.92
CA MET A 243 -19.11 -10.15 -4.76
C MET A 243 -19.69 -11.16 -5.75
N TRP A 244 -21.00 -11.14 -5.91
CA TRP A 244 -21.73 -11.75 -7.02
C TRP A 244 -21.46 -10.95 -8.30
N ASP A 245 -20.75 -11.54 -9.23
CA ASP A 245 -20.45 -10.93 -10.53
C ASP A 245 -21.66 -11.17 -11.46
N GLU A 246 -22.64 -10.27 -11.45
CA GLU A 246 -23.96 -10.45 -12.09
C GLU A 246 -23.89 -10.84 -13.58
N LYS A 247 -22.86 -10.38 -14.31
CA LYS A 247 -22.61 -10.80 -15.70
C LYS A 247 -22.21 -12.27 -15.81
N ARG A 248 -21.37 -12.73 -14.90
CA ARG A 248 -20.76 -14.07 -14.90
C ARG A 248 -21.60 -15.09 -14.11
N LYS A 249 -22.49 -14.58 -13.26
CA LYS A 249 -23.43 -15.32 -12.40
C LYS A 249 -22.68 -16.29 -11.49
N ILE A 250 -21.65 -15.76 -10.84
CA ILE A 250 -20.75 -16.47 -9.94
C ILE A 250 -20.17 -15.54 -8.88
N THR A 251 -19.92 -16.09 -7.69
CA THR A 251 -19.20 -15.42 -6.61
C THR A 251 -17.73 -15.27 -6.94
N VAL A 252 -17.20 -14.05 -6.85
CA VAL A 252 -15.79 -13.71 -7.09
C VAL A 252 -15.27 -12.88 -5.92
N VAL A 253 -14.13 -13.27 -5.37
CA VAL A 253 -13.43 -12.47 -4.35
C VAL A 253 -12.41 -11.56 -5.03
N LYS A 254 -12.46 -10.27 -4.69
CA LYS A 254 -11.67 -9.20 -5.31
C LYS A 254 -11.05 -8.31 -4.23
N PHE A 255 -9.90 -7.72 -4.53
CA PHE A 255 -9.37 -6.61 -3.75
C PHE A 255 -9.97 -5.32 -4.27
N GLN A 256 -10.37 -4.42 -3.36
CA GLN A 256 -10.91 -3.11 -3.70
C GLN A 256 -10.44 -2.06 -2.70
N LYS A 257 -10.67 -0.78 -3.03
CA LYS A 257 -10.46 0.31 -2.07
C LYS A 257 -11.44 0.15 -0.91
N THR A 258 -11.00 0.51 0.30
CA THR A 258 -11.90 0.67 1.44
C THR A 258 -12.71 1.99 1.35
N THR A 259 -13.57 2.22 2.33
CA THR A 259 -14.52 3.34 2.39
C THR A 259 -14.03 4.46 3.32
N LYS A 260 -14.48 5.71 3.12
CA LYS A 260 -14.06 6.85 3.95
C LYS A 260 -14.40 6.67 5.42
N ASN A 261 -15.56 6.07 5.73
CA ASN A 261 -15.88 5.62 7.08
C ASN A 261 -14.72 4.75 7.58
N SER A 262 -14.46 3.58 6.98
CA SER A 262 -13.35 2.69 7.40
C SER A 262 -11.97 3.39 7.44
N VAL A 263 -11.68 4.42 6.65
CA VAL A 263 -10.41 5.18 6.81
C VAL A 263 -10.40 6.07 8.05
N GLU A 264 -11.40 6.93 8.21
CA GLU A 264 -11.54 7.86 9.35
C GLU A 264 -11.64 7.09 10.68
N GLN A 265 -12.30 5.94 10.56
CA GLN A 265 -12.30 4.84 11.48
C GLN A 265 -10.85 4.34 11.70
N ARG A 266 -10.15 3.60 10.82
CA ARG A 266 -8.77 3.06 11.03
C ARG A 266 -7.88 4.04 11.79
N ARG A 267 -7.86 5.30 11.36
CA ARG A 267 -7.15 6.43 11.98
C ARG A 267 -7.45 6.61 13.48
N GLY A 268 -8.71 6.52 13.90
CA GLY A 268 -9.16 6.67 15.29
C GLY A 268 -8.52 5.68 16.28
N ARG A 269 -8.08 4.50 15.81
CA ARG A 269 -7.36 3.51 16.62
C ARG A 269 -6.07 4.08 17.24
N ALA A 270 -5.45 5.09 16.61
CA ALA A 270 -4.25 5.75 17.12
C ALA A 270 -4.48 6.75 18.26
N GLY A 271 -5.71 7.23 18.48
CA GLY A 271 -6.01 8.36 19.37
C GLY A 271 -6.52 7.99 20.76
N ARG A 272 -6.78 6.70 21.03
CA ARG A 272 -7.61 6.24 22.16
C ARG A 272 -7.00 6.40 23.55
N THR A 273 -5.68 6.22 23.66
CA THR A 273 -4.97 6.25 24.96
C THR A 273 -4.06 7.47 25.14
N SER A 274 -3.79 8.19 24.05
CA SER A 274 -3.06 9.46 23.99
C SER A 274 -2.99 9.93 22.52
N ASP A 275 -2.51 11.15 22.28
CA ASP A 275 -2.06 11.62 20.97
C ASP A 275 -1.25 10.57 20.19
N GLY A 276 -1.64 10.36 18.93
CA GLY A 276 -1.04 9.37 18.03
C GLY A 276 -1.04 9.84 16.58
N LYS A 277 -0.69 8.94 15.65
CA LYS A 277 -0.62 9.23 14.20
C LYS A 277 -1.15 8.07 13.35
N CYS A 278 -1.91 8.41 12.31
CA CYS A 278 -2.19 7.49 11.20
C CYS A 278 -1.30 7.85 10.00
N TYR A 279 -0.81 6.83 9.30
CA TYR A 279 -0.04 6.95 8.06
C TYR A 279 -0.80 6.25 6.93
N HIS A 280 -1.57 7.01 6.16
CA HIS A 280 -2.25 6.54 4.96
C HIS A 280 -1.22 6.31 3.83
N LEU A 281 -1.27 5.16 3.15
CA LEU A 281 -0.34 4.78 2.08
C LEU A 281 -0.79 5.25 0.67
N TYR A 282 -1.65 6.28 0.62
CA TYR A 282 -2.31 6.80 -0.59
C TYR A 282 -2.50 8.32 -0.54
N THR A 283 -2.85 8.93 -1.68
CA THR A 283 -3.03 10.40 -1.80
C THR A 283 -4.38 10.86 -1.23
N VAL A 284 -4.47 12.15 -0.87
CA VAL A 284 -5.74 12.79 -0.47
C VAL A 284 -6.80 12.66 -1.58
N GLU A 285 -6.40 12.81 -2.85
CA GLU A 285 -7.26 12.58 -4.02
C GLU A 285 -7.81 11.14 -4.06
N THR A 286 -7.01 10.16 -3.62
CA THR A 286 -7.41 8.75 -3.56
C THR A 286 -8.47 8.52 -2.49
N TYR A 287 -8.36 9.22 -1.35
CA TYR A 287 -9.30 9.22 -0.22
C TYR A 287 -10.61 9.96 -0.56
N GLU A 288 -10.53 11.15 -1.16
CA GLU A 288 -11.70 11.91 -1.60
C GLU A 288 -12.56 11.12 -2.60
N ALA A 289 -11.90 10.28 -3.42
CA ALA A 289 -12.52 9.35 -4.37
C ALA A 289 -12.85 7.94 -3.81
N MET A 290 -12.89 7.75 -2.48
CA MET A 290 -13.47 6.55 -1.85
C MET A 290 -14.97 6.72 -1.63
N GLU A 291 -15.71 5.60 -1.60
CA GLU A 291 -17.13 5.58 -1.22
C GLU A 291 -17.28 5.85 0.28
N GLU A 292 -18.42 6.43 0.70
CA GLU A 292 -18.58 6.92 2.08
C GLU A 292 -18.78 5.80 3.10
N CYS A 293 -19.62 4.82 2.78
CA CYS A 293 -20.02 3.70 3.63
C CYS A 293 -19.79 2.36 2.92
N SER A 294 -19.63 1.28 3.69
CA SER A 294 -19.64 -0.10 3.19
C SER A 294 -20.99 -0.46 2.54
N ARG A 295 -20.93 -1.32 1.53
CA ARG A 295 -22.12 -1.86 0.85
C ARG A 295 -22.57 -3.15 1.55
N ALA A 296 -23.83 -3.19 1.95
CA ALA A 296 -24.40 -4.32 2.69
C ALA A 296 -24.25 -5.66 1.95
N GLU A 297 -23.96 -6.73 2.69
CA GLU A 297 -23.68 -8.07 2.14
C GLU A 297 -24.84 -8.58 1.27
N ILE A 298 -26.09 -8.31 1.68
CA ILE A 298 -27.32 -8.66 0.95
C ILE A 298 -27.38 -8.07 -0.47
N LEU A 299 -26.67 -6.96 -0.72
CA LEU A 299 -26.55 -6.33 -2.05
C LEU A 299 -25.37 -6.87 -2.86
N CYS A 300 -24.48 -7.64 -2.25
CA CYS A 300 -23.24 -8.17 -2.83
C CYS A 300 -23.25 -9.69 -3.01
N ALA A 301 -24.10 -10.43 -2.30
CA ALA A 301 -24.18 -11.89 -2.34
C ALA A 301 -25.35 -12.44 -3.19
N LEU A 302 -25.34 -13.76 -3.40
CA LEU A 302 -26.50 -14.52 -3.88
C LEU A 302 -27.31 -15.01 -2.67
N PRO A 303 -28.55 -14.52 -2.42
CA PRO A 303 -29.27 -14.72 -1.15
C PRO A 303 -29.91 -16.11 -0.99
N ALA A 304 -29.26 -17.19 -1.44
CA ALA A 304 -29.83 -18.54 -1.44
C ALA A 304 -30.04 -19.10 -0.01
N ILE A 305 -29.05 -18.95 0.89
CA ILE A 305 -29.25 -19.33 2.30
C ILE A 305 -30.24 -18.40 3.00
N THR A 306 -30.27 -17.11 2.64
CA THR A 306 -31.22 -16.09 3.12
C THR A 306 -32.68 -16.48 2.82
N ILE A 307 -32.95 -16.95 1.60
CA ILE A 307 -34.27 -17.44 1.17
C ILE A 307 -34.70 -18.66 1.99
N LEU A 308 -33.79 -19.61 2.22
CA LEU A 308 -34.07 -20.79 3.07
C LEU A 308 -34.33 -20.39 4.53
N LYS A 309 -33.52 -19.47 5.09
CA LYS A 309 -33.73 -18.90 6.42
C LYS A 309 -35.12 -18.27 6.55
N LEU A 310 -35.45 -17.30 5.70
CA LEU A 310 -36.75 -16.60 5.74
C LEU A 310 -37.93 -17.58 5.62
N LYS A 311 -37.88 -18.55 4.70
CA LYS A 311 -38.95 -19.56 4.58
C LYS A 311 -39.03 -20.50 5.78
N SER A 312 -37.90 -20.82 6.44
CA SER A 312 -37.92 -21.59 7.69
C SER A 312 -38.52 -20.82 8.88
N LEU A 313 -38.56 -19.48 8.80
CA LEU A 313 -39.29 -18.60 9.71
C LEU A 313 -40.75 -18.37 9.29
N ASN A 314 -41.25 -19.08 8.26
CA ASN A 314 -42.58 -18.93 7.64
C ASN A 314 -42.78 -17.56 6.96
N ILE A 315 -41.75 -17.03 6.32
CA ILE A 315 -41.75 -15.75 5.59
C ILE A 315 -41.66 -16.03 4.09
N ASP A 316 -42.80 -16.37 3.49
CA ASP A 316 -42.83 -16.94 2.14
C ASP A 316 -42.81 -15.93 0.99
N ARG A 317 -43.30 -14.71 1.23
CA ARG A 317 -43.41 -13.63 0.23
C ARG A 317 -42.21 -12.70 0.28
N ILE A 318 -41.07 -13.20 -0.17
CA ILE A 318 -39.75 -12.58 0.00
C ILE A 318 -39.63 -11.24 -0.75
N GLU A 319 -40.36 -11.05 -1.85
CA GLU A 319 -40.43 -9.78 -2.58
C GLU A 319 -41.18 -8.67 -1.80
N SER A 320 -41.98 -9.07 -0.80
CA SER A 320 -42.72 -8.16 0.09
C SER A 320 -42.16 -8.11 1.52
N PHE A 321 -41.03 -8.76 1.78
CA PHE A 321 -40.33 -8.63 3.06
C PHE A 321 -39.78 -7.21 3.21
N GLU A 322 -39.90 -6.64 4.40
CA GLU A 322 -39.47 -5.26 4.69
C GLU A 322 -37.95 -5.18 4.90
N TRP A 323 -37.18 -5.48 3.85
CA TRP A 323 -35.72 -5.35 3.86
C TRP A 323 -35.27 -3.94 4.25
N LEU A 324 -34.20 -3.81 5.05
CA LEU A 324 -33.50 -2.54 5.25
C LEU A 324 -32.96 -2.00 3.91
N GLN A 325 -32.39 -2.88 3.09
CA GLN A 325 -32.18 -2.67 1.65
C GLN A 325 -32.45 -3.98 0.91
N SER A 326 -33.35 -3.97 -0.09
CA SER A 326 -33.66 -5.20 -0.83
C SER A 326 -32.45 -5.68 -1.65
N PRO A 327 -32.15 -7.00 -1.66
CA PRO A 327 -31.29 -7.58 -2.69
C PRO A 327 -31.84 -7.29 -4.10
N PRO A 328 -30.98 -7.28 -5.14
CA PRO A 328 -31.42 -7.18 -6.52
C PRO A 328 -32.43 -8.27 -6.89
N ILE A 329 -33.47 -7.92 -7.65
CA ILE A 329 -34.51 -8.87 -8.09
C ILE A 329 -33.90 -10.00 -8.95
N SER A 330 -32.87 -9.68 -9.74
CA SER A 330 -32.06 -10.66 -10.48
C SER A 330 -31.39 -11.67 -9.54
N ASN A 331 -30.74 -11.22 -8.46
CA ASN A 331 -30.12 -12.10 -7.46
C ASN A 331 -31.16 -12.96 -6.73
N LEU A 332 -32.35 -12.43 -6.41
CA LEU A 332 -33.45 -13.22 -5.83
C LEU A 332 -33.94 -14.32 -6.78
N GLN A 333 -34.09 -14.01 -8.07
CA GLN A 333 -34.48 -14.97 -9.12
C GLN A 333 -33.40 -16.05 -9.33
N ASP A 334 -32.13 -15.65 -9.48
CA ASP A 334 -30.98 -16.57 -9.58
C ASP A 334 -30.94 -17.52 -8.37
N ALA A 335 -31.13 -16.98 -7.15
CA ALA A 335 -31.05 -17.72 -5.91
C ALA A 335 -32.21 -18.71 -5.76
N ASN A 336 -33.44 -18.30 -6.04
CA ASN A 336 -34.60 -19.20 -6.02
C ASN A 336 -34.46 -20.31 -7.07
N GLN A 337 -33.98 -19.99 -8.27
CA GLN A 337 -33.74 -20.98 -9.33
C GLN A 337 -32.64 -22.00 -8.94
N LEU A 338 -31.59 -21.56 -8.24
CA LEU A 338 -30.58 -22.45 -7.65
C LEU A 338 -31.21 -23.40 -6.61
N LEU A 339 -32.05 -22.89 -5.71
CA LEU A 339 -32.73 -23.71 -4.70
C LEU A 339 -33.70 -24.73 -5.29
N ILE A 340 -34.35 -24.40 -6.41
CA ILE A 340 -35.17 -25.35 -7.19
C ILE A 340 -34.28 -26.43 -7.81
N TRP A 341 -33.14 -26.09 -8.42
CA TRP A 341 -32.21 -27.08 -8.98
C TRP A 341 -31.56 -27.98 -7.91
N LEU A 342 -31.39 -27.49 -6.69
CA LEU A 342 -30.94 -28.25 -5.51
C LEU A 342 -32.06 -29.07 -4.85
N ASN A 343 -33.30 -29.02 -5.36
CA ASN A 343 -34.50 -29.63 -4.75
C ASN A 343 -34.74 -29.20 -3.29
N ALA A 344 -34.28 -28.00 -2.93
CA ALA A 344 -34.52 -27.37 -1.63
C ALA A 344 -35.90 -26.70 -1.58
N VAL A 345 -36.35 -26.20 -2.72
CA VAL A 345 -37.62 -25.49 -2.92
C VAL A 345 -38.36 -26.15 -4.09
N ASP A 346 -39.68 -26.31 -3.96
CA ASP A 346 -40.51 -26.90 -5.02
C ASP A 346 -40.86 -25.89 -6.14
N SER A 347 -41.52 -26.35 -7.19
CA SER A 347 -41.91 -25.51 -8.35
C SER A 347 -42.95 -24.42 -8.04
N ARG A 348 -43.46 -24.33 -6.81
CA ARG A 348 -44.37 -23.28 -6.32
C ARG A 348 -43.66 -22.29 -5.39
N GLY A 349 -42.42 -22.55 -5.00
CA GLY A 349 -41.68 -21.76 -4.02
C GLY A 349 -41.76 -22.29 -2.58
N GLU A 350 -42.27 -23.49 -2.35
CA GLU A 350 -42.42 -24.07 -1.01
C GLU A 350 -41.19 -24.88 -0.57
N LEU A 351 -40.86 -24.85 0.73
CA LEU A 351 -39.73 -25.65 1.24
C LEU A 351 -40.00 -27.15 1.15
N THR A 352 -39.08 -27.88 0.50
CA THR A 352 -39.07 -29.34 0.57
C THR A 352 -38.56 -29.81 1.94
N GLN A 353 -38.58 -31.12 2.22
CA GLN A 353 -37.94 -31.62 3.43
C GLN A 353 -36.41 -31.44 3.39
N LEU A 354 -35.81 -31.50 2.20
CA LEU A 354 -34.40 -31.19 2.01
C LEU A 354 -34.14 -29.70 2.29
N GLY A 355 -35.00 -28.79 1.83
CA GLY A 355 -34.90 -27.35 2.13
C GLY A 355 -35.02 -27.02 3.62
N ARG A 356 -35.94 -27.66 4.35
CA ARG A 356 -36.02 -27.53 5.82
C ARG A 356 -34.76 -28.05 6.51
N ASN A 357 -34.21 -29.17 6.06
CA ASN A 357 -32.96 -29.72 6.57
C ASN A 357 -31.77 -28.78 6.27
N MET A 358 -31.72 -28.18 5.08
CA MET A 358 -30.71 -27.19 4.67
C MET A 358 -30.75 -25.94 5.53
N ALA A 359 -31.93 -25.34 5.71
CA ALA A 359 -32.11 -24.17 6.56
C ALA A 359 -31.65 -24.42 8.01
N ARG A 360 -31.87 -25.63 8.53
CA ARG A 360 -31.46 -26.04 9.88
C ARG A 360 -29.94 -26.22 10.04
N LEU A 361 -29.23 -26.61 8.98
CA LEU A 361 -27.77 -26.81 9.05
C LEU A 361 -26.98 -25.49 8.96
N ASP A 362 -27.60 -24.44 8.42
CA ASP A 362 -27.05 -23.08 8.22
C ASP A 362 -25.61 -23.04 7.70
N ILE A 363 -25.42 -23.56 6.49
CA ILE A 363 -24.22 -23.43 5.66
C ILE A 363 -24.67 -23.26 4.18
N ASP A 364 -23.73 -23.05 3.25
CA ASP A 364 -24.03 -22.93 1.81
C ASP A 364 -24.95 -24.08 1.32
N PRO A 365 -26.07 -23.80 0.62
CA PRO A 365 -26.97 -24.83 0.10
C PRO A 365 -26.27 -25.88 -0.79
N LYS A 366 -25.20 -25.51 -1.50
CA LYS A 366 -24.36 -26.44 -2.29
C LYS A 366 -23.62 -27.44 -1.40
N LEU A 367 -22.98 -26.94 -0.33
CA LEU A 367 -22.33 -27.80 0.67
C LEU A 367 -23.36 -28.71 1.33
N THR A 368 -24.54 -28.19 1.67
CA THR A 368 -25.57 -28.99 2.35
C THR A 368 -26.19 -30.06 1.44
N ALA A 369 -26.38 -29.77 0.14
CA ALA A 369 -26.79 -30.77 -0.85
C ALA A 369 -25.74 -31.88 -1.00
N MET A 370 -24.45 -31.53 -1.02
CA MET A 370 -23.35 -32.50 -1.02
C MET A 370 -23.39 -33.40 0.23
N LEU A 371 -23.61 -32.84 1.42
CA LEU A 371 -23.68 -33.60 2.68
C LEU A 371 -24.89 -34.55 2.72
N TYR A 372 -26.09 -34.09 2.40
CA TYR A 372 -27.26 -34.98 2.37
C TYR A 372 -27.13 -36.05 1.27
N LYS A 373 -26.51 -35.75 0.13
CA LYS A 373 -26.22 -36.77 -0.88
C LYS A 373 -25.17 -37.79 -0.42
N ALA A 374 -24.23 -37.38 0.43
CA ALA A 374 -23.25 -38.28 1.04
C ALA A 374 -23.86 -39.17 2.13
N GLN A 375 -24.93 -38.72 2.79
CA GLN A 375 -25.75 -39.56 3.67
C GLN A 375 -26.54 -40.63 2.90
N GLU A 376 -26.99 -40.35 1.67
CA GLU A 376 -27.61 -41.36 0.79
C GLU A 376 -26.61 -42.37 0.19
N LEU A 377 -25.33 -41.98 0.06
CA LEU A 377 -24.28 -42.78 -0.59
C LEU A 377 -23.26 -43.39 0.39
N ASP A 378 -23.57 -43.37 1.69
CA ASP A 378 -22.78 -43.92 2.80
C ASP A 378 -21.32 -43.43 2.82
N CYS A 379 -21.11 -42.14 2.54
CA CYS A 379 -19.81 -41.47 2.59
C CYS A 379 -19.83 -40.14 3.36
N LEU A 380 -20.85 -39.93 4.21
CA LEU A 380 -21.12 -38.69 4.93
C LEU A 380 -19.90 -38.14 5.68
N LEU A 381 -19.15 -38.98 6.40
CA LEU A 381 -18.01 -38.51 7.21
C LEU A 381 -16.90 -37.90 6.35
N TYR A 382 -16.61 -38.48 5.18
CA TYR A 382 -15.66 -37.90 4.22
C TYR A 382 -16.18 -36.61 3.57
N ALA A 383 -17.49 -36.51 3.33
CA ALA A 383 -18.10 -35.30 2.79
C ALA A 383 -18.16 -34.16 3.83
N LEU A 384 -18.33 -34.48 5.12
CA LEU A 384 -18.17 -33.54 6.24
C LEU A 384 -16.73 -33.03 6.30
N VAL A 385 -15.75 -33.93 6.24
CA VAL A 385 -14.32 -33.59 6.15
C VAL A 385 -14.05 -32.64 4.98
N LEU A 386 -14.58 -32.95 3.79
CA LEU A 386 -14.44 -32.07 2.64
C LEU A 386 -15.09 -30.70 2.87
N ALA A 387 -16.33 -30.65 3.36
CA ALA A 387 -17.04 -29.40 3.63
C ALA A 387 -16.25 -28.49 4.59
N GLY A 388 -15.76 -29.05 5.70
CA GLY A 388 -14.90 -28.31 6.64
C GLY A 388 -13.60 -27.82 6.00
N MET A 389 -12.92 -28.69 5.26
CA MET A 389 -11.68 -28.33 4.57
C MET A 389 -11.88 -27.30 3.46
N LEU A 390 -13.05 -27.26 2.80
CA LEU A 390 -13.38 -26.22 1.82
C LEU A 390 -13.45 -24.83 2.46
N THR A 391 -14.03 -24.70 3.66
CA THR A 391 -14.11 -23.40 4.40
C THR A 391 -12.74 -22.79 4.70
N VAL A 392 -11.69 -23.61 4.85
CA VAL A 392 -10.33 -23.16 5.17
C VAL A 392 -9.33 -23.28 4.01
N SER A 393 -9.78 -23.82 2.87
CA SER A 393 -8.95 -24.26 1.74
C SER A 393 -7.94 -23.23 1.22
N ARG A 394 -8.29 -21.94 1.26
CA ARG A 394 -7.39 -20.82 0.89
C ARG A 394 -6.12 -20.72 1.74
N ASN A 395 -6.23 -21.05 3.03
CA ASN A 395 -5.19 -20.80 4.04
C ASN A 395 -4.53 -22.09 4.54
N ILE A 396 -4.87 -23.26 3.97
CA ILE A 396 -4.34 -24.57 4.42
C ILE A 396 -2.84 -24.72 4.17
N TRP A 397 -2.34 -24.16 3.06
CA TRP A 397 -0.94 -24.19 2.69
C TRP A 397 -0.19 -23.00 3.28
N LEU A 398 0.92 -23.27 3.98
CA LEU A 398 1.89 -22.25 4.35
C LEU A 398 2.76 -21.94 3.12
N ILE A 399 2.96 -20.66 2.83
CA ILE A 399 3.74 -20.18 1.69
C ILE A 399 4.86 -19.28 2.22
N SER A 400 6.08 -19.48 1.72
CA SER A 400 7.24 -18.62 1.99
C SER A 400 8.04 -18.45 0.70
N GLU A 401 8.71 -17.31 0.58
CA GLU A 401 9.62 -17.01 -0.53
C GLU A 401 10.94 -17.78 -0.45
N ASP A 402 11.28 -18.32 0.74
CA ASP A 402 12.52 -19.01 1.04
C ASP A 402 12.77 -20.26 0.16
N GLN A 403 14.02 -20.46 -0.29
CA GLN A 403 14.34 -21.47 -1.29
C GLN A 403 14.27 -22.90 -0.73
N ASP A 404 14.71 -23.14 0.51
CA ASP A 404 14.61 -24.46 1.14
C ASP A 404 13.15 -24.78 1.50
N PHE A 405 12.40 -23.77 1.97
CA PHE A 405 10.96 -23.88 2.18
C PHE A 405 10.22 -24.25 0.89
N ARG A 406 10.54 -23.63 -0.27
CA ARG A 406 9.93 -24.00 -1.57
C ARG A 406 10.17 -25.48 -1.93
N VAL A 407 11.33 -26.05 -1.55
CA VAL A 407 11.63 -27.48 -1.74
C VAL A 407 10.82 -28.36 -0.77
N MET A 408 10.70 -27.96 0.51
CA MET A 408 9.85 -28.66 1.49
C MET A 408 8.36 -28.62 1.07
N PHE A 409 7.88 -27.47 0.63
CA PHE A 409 6.52 -27.24 0.15
C PHE A 409 6.18 -28.10 -1.07
N SER A 410 7.08 -28.17 -2.07
CA SER A 410 6.90 -29.06 -3.22
C SER A 410 6.84 -30.55 -2.82
N ARG A 411 7.70 -30.98 -1.89
CA ARG A 411 7.68 -32.36 -1.35
C ARG A 411 6.40 -32.66 -0.58
N ALA A 412 5.95 -31.73 0.27
CA ALA A 412 4.72 -31.88 1.03
C ALA A 412 3.51 -31.97 0.09
N ARG A 413 3.35 -31.04 -0.86
CA ARG A 413 2.27 -31.10 -1.87
C ARG A 413 2.23 -32.45 -2.58
N ALA A 414 3.38 -32.97 -3.04
CA ALA A 414 3.47 -34.28 -3.68
C ALA A 414 3.14 -35.48 -2.75
N ALA A 415 3.19 -35.31 -1.42
CA ALA A 415 2.87 -36.35 -0.44
C ALA A 415 1.38 -36.36 0.00
N PHE A 416 0.62 -35.32 -0.36
CA PHE A 416 -0.83 -35.23 -0.11
C PHE A 416 -1.68 -35.27 -1.39
N SER A 417 -1.11 -34.85 -2.53
CA SER A 417 -1.75 -34.79 -3.84
C SER A 417 -2.40 -36.10 -4.26
N HIS A 418 -3.67 -36.04 -4.64
CA HIS A 418 -4.40 -37.13 -5.28
C HIS A 418 -4.61 -36.86 -6.77
N GLU A 419 -4.52 -37.88 -7.63
CA GLU A 419 -4.66 -37.69 -9.09
C GLU A 419 -6.05 -37.18 -9.50
N SER A 420 -7.11 -37.54 -8.78
CA SER A 420 -8.46 -37.00 -9.00
C SER A 420 -8.62 -35.52 -8.57
N GLY A 421 -7.57 -34.88 -8.08
CA GLY A 421 -7.49 -33.44 -7.83
C GLY A 421 -7.65 -33.00 -6.37
N ASP A 422 -7.99 -31.73 -6.20
CA ASP A 422 -7.81 -30.99 -4.95
C ASP A 422 -8.81 -31.36 -3.87
N HIS A 423 -10.05 -31.74 -4.22
CA HIS A 423 -11.06 -32.14 -3.22
C HIS A 423 -10.59 -33.36 -2.43
N ILE A 424 -10.06 -34.38 -3.11
CA ILE A 424 -9.50 -35.58 -2.47
C ILE A 424 -8.18 -35.26 -1.76
N THR A 425 -7.37 -34.35 -2.32
CA THR A 425 -6.14 -33.86 -1.68
C THR A 425 -6.42 -33.17 -0.33
N LEU A 426 -7.49 -32.39 -0.23
CA LEU A 426 -7.94 -31.77 1.03
C LEU A 426 -8.38 -32.81 2.07
N ILE A 427 -9.10 -33.85 1.65
CA ILE A 427 -9.46 -34.98 2.53
C ILE A 427 -8.19 -35.67 3.05
N ASN A 428 -7.25 -36.00 2.16
CA ASN A 428 -5.98 -36.65 2.50
C ASN A 428 -5.14 -35.86 3.51
N ILE A 429 -5.16 -34.52 3.42
CA ILE A 429 -4.50 -33.63 4.39
C ILE A 429 -5.13 -33.78 5.79
N TYR A 430 -6.46 -33.71 5.87
CA TYR A 430 -7.16 -33.82 7.15
C TYR A 430 -7.04 -35.21 7.79
N LEU A 431 -7.21 -36.29 7.01
CA LEU A 431 -7.13 -37.66 7.52
C LEU A 431 -5.75 -37.94 8.14
N LYS A 432 -4.67 -37.65 7.42
CA LYS A 432 -3.29 -37.84 7.89
C LYS A 432 -2.98 -36.98 9.13
N TRP A 433 -3.53 -35.76 9.23
CA TRP A 433 -3.39 -34.91 10.41
C TRP A 433 -4.17 -35.45 11.63
N SER A 434 -5.45 -35.82 11.43
CA SER A 434 -6.33 -36.33 12.48
C SER A 434 -5.76 -37.60 13.11
N PHE A 435 -5.34 -38.55 12.28
CA PHE A 435 -4.67 -39.78 12.68
C PHE A 435 -3.35 -39.54 13.43
N TYR A 436 -2.55 -38.56 12.98
CA TYR A 436 -1.34 -38.15 13.71
C TYR A 436 -1.66 -37.56 15.08
N CYS A 437 -2.71 -36.74 15.19
CA CYS A 437 -3.15 -36.11 16.44
C CYS A 437 -3.72 -37.13 17.43
N ALA A 438 -4.48 -38.11 16.95
CA ALA A 438 -4.96 -39.24 17.75
C ALA A 438 -3.80 -40.05 18.37
N LYS A 439 -2.72 -40.26 17.61
CA LYS A 439 -1.50 -40.94 18.10
C LYS A 439 -0.57 -40.05 18.94
N ASN A 440 -0.69 -38.72 18.86
CA ASN A 440 0.20 -37.76 19.52
C ASN A 440 -0.59 -36.64 20.23
N THR A 441 -0.94 -36.86 21.49
CA THR A 441 -1.77 -35.92 22.29
C THR A 441 -1.07 -34.60 22.68
N LYS A 442 0.25 -34.47 22.49
CA LYS A 442 1.00 -33.26 22.84
C LYS A 442 0.89 -32.22 21.71
N LYS A 443 0.18 -31.11 21.94
CA LYS A 443 0.00 -30.02 20.96
C LYS A 443 1.29 -29.52 20.29
N ARG A 444 2.45 -29.57 20.97
CA ARG A 444 3.75 -29.25 20.37
C ARG A 444 4.10 -30.16 19.18
N GLN A 445 3.89 -31.47 19.30
CA GLN A 445 4.16 -32.44 18.23
C GLN A 445 3.19 -32.26 17.06
N GLN A 446 1.92 -31.94 17.36
CA GLN A 446 0.89 -31.65 16.35
C GLN A 446 1.26 -30.41 15.53
N HIS A 447 1.66 -29.32 16.18
CA HIS A 447 2.15 -28.10 15.51
C HIS A 447 3.45 -28.35 14.71
N GLU A 448 4.36 -29.17 15.23
CA GLU A 448 5.60 -29.56 14.55
C GLU A 448 5.33 -30.40 13.30
N TRP A 449 4.35 -31.31 13.34
CA TRP A 449 3.86 -32.02 12.14
C TRP A 449 3.30 -31.06 11.09
N CYS A 450 2.45 -30.10 11.50
CA CYS A 450 1.89 -29.11 10.58
C CYS A 450 3.00 -28.29 9.90
N LYS A 451 3.97 -27.79 10.69
CA LYS A 451 5.12 -27.03 10.17
C LYS A 451 5.96 -27.86 9.19
N ASN A 452 6.32 -29.10 9.55
CA ASN A 452 7.15 -29.97 8.71
C ASN A 452 6.46 -30.37 7.40
N ASN A 453 5.13 -30.36 7.36
CA ASN A 453 4.33 -30.61 6.16
C ASN A 453 3.91 -29.31 5.42
N CYS A 454 4.39 -28.13 5.83
CA CYS A 454 4.00 -26.83 5.27
C CYS A 454 2.47 -26.56 5.32
N ILE A 455 1.79 -27.06 6.35
CA ILE A 455 0.34 -26.92 6.55
C ILE A 455 0.05 -25.98 7.73
N ASN A 456 -1.01 -25.18 7.60
CA ASN A 456 -1.52 -24.30 8.65
C ASN A 456 -2.33 -25.10 9.69
N GLY A 457 -1.77 -25.26 10.89
CA GLY A 457 -2.42 -25.99 11.99
C GLY A 457 -3.69 -25.32 12.54
N ASN A 458 -3.77 -23.98 12.52
CA ASN A 458 -4.96 -23.26 12.99
C ASN A 458 -6.11 -23.43 11.99
N ALA A 459 -5.82 -23.45 10.68
CA ALA A 459 -6.80 -23.78 9.64
C ALA A 459 -7.37 -25.20 9.80
N LEU A 460 -6.52 -26.19 10.10
CA LEU A 460 -6.97 -27.56 10.39
C LEU A 460 -7.85 -27.65 11.64
N GLN A 461 -7.50 -26.91 12.70
CA GLN A 461 -8.30 -26.86 13.93
C GLN A 461 -9.69 -26.26 13.68
N MET A 462 -9.80 -25.17 12.91
CA MET A 462 -11.10 -24.60 12.51
C MET A 462 -11.93 -25.59 11.67
N ALA A 463 -11.30 -26.30 10.73
CA ALA A 463 -11.98 -27.32 9.95
C ALA A 463 -12.50 -28.46 10.86
N HIS A 464 -11.68 -28.93 11.81
CA HIS A 464 -12.06 -29.96 12.78
C HIS A 464 -13.26 -29.54 13.66
N GLU A 465 -13.28 -28.29 14.10
CA GLU A 465 -14.40 -27.71 14.87
C GLU A 465 -15.69 -27.66 14.04
N PHE A 466 -15.62 -27.19 12.78
CA PHE A 466 -16.75 -27.22 11.84
C PHE A 466 -17.26 -28.65 11.59
N ILE A 467 -16.34 -29.60 11.33
CA ILE A 467 -16.68 -31.01 11.08
C ILE A 467 -17.39 -31.59 12.31
N THR A 468 -16.90 -31.30 13.52
CA THR A 468 -17.48 -31.77 14.79
C THR A 468 -18.85 -31.15 15.08
N GLU A 469 -19.03 -29.85 14.84
CA GLU A 469 -20.34 -29.21 14.96
C GLU A 469 -21.35 -29.81 13.99
N LYS A 470 -21.00 -29.92 12.70
CA LYS A 470 -21.94 -30.33 11.65
C LYS A 470 -22.23 -31.84 11.68
N ALA A 471 -21.27 -32.68 12.07
CA ALA A 471 -21.52 -34.09 12.39
C ALA A 471 -22.57 -34.23 13.50
N LYS A 472 -22.37 -33.52 14.63
CA LYS A 472 -23.30 -33.51 15.77
C LYS A 472 -24.69 -32.97 15.39
N GLN A 473 -24.77 -31.94 14.55
CA GLN A 473 -26.05 -31.39 14.05
C GLN A 473 -26.78 -32.36 13.10
N MET A 474 -26.05 -33.19 12.35
CA MET A 474 -26.60 -34.27 11.52
C MET A 474 -26.84 -35.59 12.29
N GLY A 475 -26.52 -35.66 13.58
CA GLY A 475 -26.72 -36.84 14.42
C GLY A 475 -25.68 -37.95 14.22
N TYR A 476 -24.46 -37.59 13.79
CA TYR A 476 -23.37 -38.52 13.49
C TYR A 476 -22.20 -38.30 14.46
N GLU A 477 -21.59 -39.37 14.97
CA GLU A 477 -20.35 -39.29 15.77
C GLU A 477 -19.11 -39.44 14.89
N ILE A 478 -18.01 -38.79 15.27
CA ILE A 478 -16.76 -38.83 14.48
C ILE A 478 -15.86 -39.95 14.99
N GLU A 479 -15.76 -41.00 14.20
CA GLU A 479 -14.71 -42.01 14.33
C GLU A 479 -13.40 -41.53 13.68
N ILE A 480 -12.27 -42.09 14.11
CA ILE A 480 -10.95 -41.77 13.56
C ILE A 480 -10.75 -42.62 12.29
N LEU A 481 -11.09 -42.04 11.14
CA LEU A 481 -10.80 -42.61 9.82
C LEU A 481 -9.29 -42.72 9.56
N ASP A 482 -8.87 -43.81 8.92
CA ASP A 482 -7.54 -43.89 8.29
C ASP A 482 -7.60 -43.32 6.86
N SER A 483 -6.45 -42.98 6.31
CA SER A 483 -6.27 -42.72 4.88
C SER A 483 -6.36 -44.00 4.02
N GLU A 484 -6.15 -45.19 4.59
CA GLU A 484 -6.25 -46.46 3.86
C GLU A 484 -7.70 -46.86 3.52
N ASP A 485 -8.69 -46.32 4.24
CA ASP A 485 -10.13 -46.58 4.01
C ASP A 485 -10.68 -45.89 2.74
N LEU A 486 -9.97 -44.88 2.21
CA LEU A 486 -10.41 -44.02 1.10
C LEU A 486 -10.23 -44.68 -0.29
N ASN A 487 -10.97 -45.76 -0.51
CA ASN A 487 -10.92 -46.54 -1.75
C ASN A 487 -11.72 -45.91 -2.93
N ASP A 488 -11.51 -46.42 -4.14
CA ASP A 488 -12.12 -45.93 -5.37
C ASP A 488 -13.65 -45.82 -5.34
N ASN A 489 -14.36 -46.71 -4.63
CA ASN A 489 -15.82 -46.62 -4.53
C ASN A 489 -16.26 -45.41 -3.69
N VAL A 490 -15.56 -45.17 -2.57
CA VAL A 490 -15.78 -43.99 -1.71
C VAL A 490 -15.44 -42.71 -2.48
N ILE A 491 -14.35 -42.70 -3.25
CA ILE A 491 -13.97 -41.57 -4.12
C ILE A 491 -15.02 -41.31 -5.21
N ASN A 492 -15.53 -42.36 -5.88
CA ASN A 492 -16.62 -42.23 -6.86
C ASN A 492 -17.95 -41.79 -6.23
N HIS A 493 -18.22 -42.15 -4.97
CA HIS A 493 -19.39 -41.67 -4.23
C HIS A 493 -19.23 -40.20 -3.86
N LEU A 494 -18.09 -39.82 -3.29
CA LEU A 494 -17.73 -38.43 -2.99
C LEU A 494 -17.85 -37.53 -4.22
N PHE A 495 -17.40 -37.97 -5.40
CA PHE A 495 -17.60 -37.16 -6.60
C PHE A 495 -19.06 -36.95 -6.94
N LYS A 496 -19.93 -37.98 -6.87
CA LYS A 496 -21.39 -37.80 -7.04
C LYS A 496 -21.98 -36.82 -6.02
N CYS A 497 -21.47 -36.80 -4.78
CA CYS A 497 -21.87 -35.83 -3.77
C CYS A 497 -21.41 -34.41 -4.13
N ILE A 498 -20.16 -34.23 -4.55
CA ILE A 498 -19.61 -32.95 -5.01
C ILE A 498 -20.41 -32.46 -6.23
N THR A 499 -20.77 -33.35 -7.18
CA THR A 499 -21.62 -32.99 -8.31
C THR A 499 -23.02 -32.57 -7.89
N ALA A 500 -23.60 -33.18 -6.85
CA ALA A 500 -24.92 -32.83 -6.34
C ALA A 500 -24.99 -31.41 -5.74
N GLY A 501 -23.90 -30.95 -5.12
CA GLY A 501 -23.79 -29.57 -4.61
C GLY A 501 -23.30 -28.55 -5.64
N HIS A 502 -22.25 -28.89 -6.38
CA HIS A 502 -21.41 -27.93 -7.10
C HIS A 502 -21.54 -28.01 -8.64
N PHE A 503 -22.60 -28.62 -9.18
CA PHE A 503 -22.86 -28.67 -10.63
C PHE A 503 -22.81 -27.30 -11.32
N MET A 504 -23.24 -26.23 -10.64
CA MET A 504 -23.13 -24.84 -11.10
C MET A 504 -21.70 -24.36 -11.32
N ASN A 505 -20.73 -24.94 -10.60
CA ASN A 505 -19.31 -24.60 -10.71
C ASN A 505 -18.61 -25.52 -11.72
N LEU A 506 -19.26 -25.83 -12.84
CA LEU A 506 -18.67 -26.60 -13.94
C LEU A 506 -17.80 -25.69 -14.82
N ALA A 507 -16.61 -26.18 -15.16
CA ALA A 507 -15.80 -25.59 -16.22
C ALA A 507 -15.31 -26.65 -17.21
N VAL A 508 -15.30 -26.30 -18.49
CA VAL A 508 -14.83 -27.13 -19.61
C VAL A 508 -13.42 -26.69 -19.99
N SER A 509 -12.50 -27.62 -20.16
CA SER A 509 -11.15 -27.32 -20.64
C SER A 509 -11.22 -26.65 -22.01
N ASN A 510 -10.44 -25.59 -22.23
CA ASN A 510 -10.25 -25.04 -23.58
C ASN A 510 -9.37 -25.96 -24.47
N GLY A 511 -9.15 -27.19 -24.03
CA GLY A 511 -8.27 -28.20 -24.61
C GLY A 511 -6.84 -28.09 -24.07
N PRO A 512 -5.96 -29.05 -24.41
CA PRO A 512 -4.50 -28.90 -24.23
C PRO A 512 -3.95 -27.70 -25.02
N MET A 513 -4.82 -27.12 -25.87
CA MET A 513 -4.65 -25.95 -26.68
C MET A 513 -4.53 -24.66 -25.87
N LYS A 514 -5.29 -24.45 -24.78
CA LYS A 514 -5.29 -23.15 -24.07
C LYS A 514 -5.35 -23.33 -22.55
N PRO A 515 -4.27 -23.08 -21.79
CA PRO A 515 -4.19 -23.44 -20.38
C PRO A 515 -5.22 -22.64 -19.56
N GLY A 516 -6.22 -23.36 -19.06
CA GLY A 516 -7.39 -22.81 -18.38
C GLY A 516 -8.71 -23.33 -18.95
N TYR A 517 -9.78 -22.99 -18.25
CA TYR A 517 -11.10 -23.55 -18.43
C TYR A 517 -12.12 -22.44 -18.75
N LYS A 518 -13.09 -22.75 -19.61
CA LYS A 518 -14.30 -21.96 -19.86
C LYS A 518 -15.35 -22.33 -18.81
N ILE A 519 -15.76 -21.37 -18.00
CA ILE A 519 -16.80 -21.56 -16.98
C ILE A 519 -18.17 -21.68 -17.68
N ILE A 520 -18.99 -22.61 -17.21
CA ILE A 520 -20.31 -22.91 -17.77
C ILE A 520 -21.40 -22.26 -16.91
N SER A 521 -21.81 -21.06 -17.31
CA SER A 521 -22.95 -20.37 -16.69
C SER A 521 -24.26 -20.72 -17.39
N THR A 522 -25.31 -20.95 -16.60
CA THR A 522 -26.66 -21.32 -17.08
C THR A 522 -27.61 -20.13 -17.14
N PHE A 523 -27.26 -19.05 -16.45
CA PHE A 523 -28.06 -17.85 -16.25
C PHE A 523 -27.85 -16.78 -17.36
N SER A 524 -27.01 -17.07 -18.37
CA SER A 524 -26.78 -16.19 -19.52
C SER A 524 -27.21 -16.86 -20.82
N GLN A 525 -28.25 -16.31 -21.47
CA GLN A 525 -28.66 -16.72 -22.81
C GLN A 525 -27.79 -16.08 -23.91
N THR A 526 -27.03 -15.03 -23.60
CA THR A 526 -26.05 -14.43 -24.51
C THR A 526 -24.73 -15.21 -24.43
N THR A 527 -24.31 -15.76 -25.57
CA THR A 527 -23.26 -16.78 -25.68
C THR A 527 -21.83 -16.22 -25.77
N GLU A 528 -21.66 -14.89 -25.75
CA GLU A 528 -20.43 -14.22 -26.19
C GLU A 528 -19.38 -13.97 -25.08
N GLU A 529 -19.76 -13.56 -23.86
CA GLU A 529 -18.82 -13.28 -22.75
C GLU A 529 -18.48 -14.53 -21.90
N SER A 530 -18.16 -15.67 -22.52
CA SER A 530 -17.82 -16.87 -21.75
C SER A 530 -16.47 -16.76 -21.03
N VAL A 531 -16.50 -16.74 -19.69
CA VAL A 531 -15.34 -16.52 -18.82
C VAL A 531 -14.29 -17.62 -18.96
N VAL A 532 -13.05 -17.24 -19.30
CA VAL A 532 -11.88 -18.10 -19.18
C VAL A 532 -11.17 -17.82 -17.86
N ALA A 533 -10.79 -18.90 -17.16
CA ALA A 533 -10.03 -18.86 -15.91
C ALA A 533 -8.89 -19.89 -15.94
N ARG A 534 -7.70 -19.53 -15.44
CA ARG A 534 -6.54 -20.42 -15.36
C ARG A 534 -6.63 -21.35 -14.15
N THR A 535 -5.98 -22.51 -14.18
CA THR A 535 -5.80 -23.35 -12.97
C THR A 535 -4.98 -22.58 -11.94
N PHE A 536 -5.42 -22.50 -10.68
CA PHE A 536 -4.60 -21.85 -9.64
C PHE A 536 -3.36 -22.69 -9.30
N HIS A 537 -2.23 -22.03 -9.08
CA HIS A 537 -0.90 -22.66 -9.00
C HIS A 537 -0.69 -23.62 -7.82
N THR A 538 -1.56 -23.57 -6.79
CA THR A 538 -1.57 -24.56 -5.69
C THR A 538 -2.42 -25.80 -5.98
N SER A 539 -3.09 -25.88 -7.13
CA SER A 539 -3.84 -27.06 -7.57
C SER A 539 -2.93 -28.24 -7.94
N THR A 540 -3.39 -29.43 -7.63
CA THR A 540 -2.78 -30.74 -7.92
C THR A 540 -2.84 -31.10 -9.40
N LEU A 541 -3.93 -30.73 -10.09
CA LEU A 541 -4.04 -30.91 -11.55
C LEU A 541 -2.92 -30.15 -12.27
N SER A 542 -2.51 -28.99 -11.72
CA SER A 542 -1.40 -28.17 -12.21
C SER A 542 0.00 -28.69 -11.80
N LEU A 543 0.13 -29.71 -10.95
CA LEU A 543 1.39 -30.39 -10.68
C LEU A 543 1.62 -31.58 -11.60
N ASN A 544 0.54 -32.27 -11.96
CA ASN A 544 0.57 -33.53 -12.71
C ASN A 544 0.48 -33.32 -14.24
N ASP A 545 0.55 -32.07 -14.73
CA ASP A 545 0.22 -31.64 -16.11
C ASP A 545 -1.16 -32.13 -16.62
N GLN A 546 -2.06 -32.48 -15.69
CA GLN A 546 -3.38 -33.04 -15.99
C GLN A 546 -4.36 -31.93 -16.37
N ASN A 547 -4.87 -32.00 -17.61
CA ASN A 547 -5.86 -31.09 -18.17
C ASN A 547 -7.15 -31.84 -18.53
N PRO A 548 -7.89 -32.39 -17.54
CA PRO A 548 -9.14 -33.13 -17.78
C PRO A 548 -10.18 -32.26 -18.51
N THR A 549 -10.98 -32.86 -19.38
CA THR A 549 -11.94 -32.14 -20.24
C THR A 549 -12.99 -31.36 -19.45
N TYR A 550 -13.37 -31.86 -18.28
CA TYR A 550 -14.35 -31.27 -17.39
C TYR A 550 -13.80 -31.23 -15.97
N VAL A 551 -14.02 -30.12 -15.27
CA VAL A 551 -13.69 -29.94 -13.85
C VAL A 551 -14.84 -29.31 -13.09
N LEU A 552 -15.02 -29.71 -11.84
CA LEU A 552 -15.68 -28.87 -10.84
C LEU A 552 -14.61 -28.10 -10.06
N PHE A 553 -14.94 -26.88 -9.68
CA PHE A 553 -14.08 -26.01 -8.88
C PHE A 553 -14.85 -25.41 -7.70
N ASN A 554 -14.20 -25.13 -6.57
CA ASN A 554 -14.89 -24.49 -5.44
C ASN A 554 -15.06 -22.98 -5.65
N GLU A 555 -14.02 -22.28 -6.13
CA GLU A 555 -13.99 -20.82 -6.16
C GLU A 555 -13.44 -20.21 -7.46
N LEU A 556 -13.90 -19.00 -7.77
CA LEU A 556 -13.31 -18.12 -8.78
C LEU A 556 -12.58 -16.94 -8.10
N LEU A 557 -11.26 -16.91 -8.22
CA LEU A 557 -10.41 -15.82 -7.74
C LEU A 557 -10.10 -14.85 -8.89
N ASN A 558 -10.14 -13.54 -8.67
CA ASN A 558 -9.55 -12.57 -9.60
C ASN A 558 -8.31 -11.93 -8.96
N LEU A 559 -7.15 -12.17 -9.55
CA LEU A 559 -5.85 -11.69 -9.07
C LEU A 559 -5.15 -10.93 -10.18
N HIS A 560 -4.85 -9.66 -9.95
CA HIS A 560 -4.24 -8.74 -10.92
C HIS A 560 -4.97 -8.75 -12.30
N GLY A 561 -6.31 -8.80 -12.28
CA GLY A 561 -7.16 -8.87 -13.48
C GLY A 561 -7.30 -10.26 -14.09
N THR A 562 -6.46 -11.24 -13.71
CA THR A 562 -6.55 -12.62 -14.22
C THR A 562 -7.47 -13.47 -13.35
N ASN A 563 -8.38 -14.21 -13.99
CA ASN A 563 -9.26 -15.17 -13.32
C ASN A 563 -8.52 -16.50 -13.09
N TYR A 564 -8.68 -17.07 -11.88
CA TYR A 564 -8.18 -18.39 -11.52
C TYR A 564 -9.26 -19.25 -10.87
N LEU A 565 -9.36 -20.51 -11.28
CA LEU A 565 -10.15 -21.53 -10.56
C LEU A 565 -9.33 -22.06 -9.40
N ALA A 566 -9.92 -22.17 -8.20
CA ALA A 566 -9.29 -22.75 -7.02
C ALA A 566 -10.08 -23.97 -6.50
N VAL A 567 -9.32 -24.96 -5.98
CA VAL A 567 -9.77 -26.30 -5.58
C VAL A 567 -10.52 -27.00 -6.72
N LEU A 568 -9.79 -27.63 -7.65
CA LEU A 568 -10.36 -28.30 -8.82
C LEU A 568 -10.29 -29.83 -8.71
N SER A 569 -11.28 -30.53 -9.27
CA SER A 569 -11.22 -31.97 -9.54
C SER A 569 -11.86 -32.33 -10.87
N SER A 570 -11.35 -33.40 -11.49
CA SER A 570 -11.92 -34.03 -12.69
C SER A 570 -13.31 -34.61 -12.42
N ILE A 571 -14.21 -34.55 -13.41
CA ILE A 571 -15.61 -35.01 -13.32
C ILE A 571 -16.04 -35.77 -14.58
N ASP A 572 -16.82 -36.84 -14.42
CA ASP A 572 -17.61 -37.42 -15.51
C ASP A 572 -18.96 -36.68 -15.65
N LEU A 573 -19.27 -36.19 -16.86
CA LEU A 573 -20.55 -35.59 -17.21
C LEU A 573 -21.76 -36.49 -16.92
N ASN A 574 -21.58 -37.82 -16.90
CA ASN A 574 -22.69 -38.75 -16.61
C ASN A 574 -23.23 -38.58 -15.18
N TRP A 575 -22.41 -38.14 -14.22
CA TRP A 575 -22.87 -37.87 -12.85
C TRP A 575 -23.82 -36.65 -12.81
N LEU A 576 -23.56 -35.60 -13.61
CA LEU A 576 -24.42 -34.42 -13.71
C LEU A 576 -25.83 -34.75 -14.21
N LYS A 577 -25.95 -35.65 -15.18
CA LYS A 577 -27.24 -36.13 -15.70
C LYS A 577 -28.12 -36.75 -14.60
N SER A 578 -27.50 -37.40 -13.62
CA SER A 578 -28.17 -38.02 -12.46
C SER A 578 -28.42 -37.09 -11.28
N VAL A 579 -27.96 -35.83 -11.34
CA VAL A 579 -28.15 -34.83 -10.27
C VAL A 579 -29.37 -33.95 -10.54
N SER A 580 -29.44 -33.32 -11.72
CA SER A 580 -30.53 -32.41 -12.06
C SER A 580 -30.72 -32.43 -13.58
N GLU A 581 -31.75 -33.16 -14.03
CA GLU A 581 -32.03 -33.34 -15.45
C GLU A 581 -32.41 -32.01 -16.12
N ASP A 582 -33.11 -31.14 -15.40
CA ASP A 582 -33.57 -29.84 -15.93
C ASP A 582 -32.43 -28.81 -16.01
N TRP A 583 -31.51 -28.81 -15.05
CA TRP A 583 -30.25 -28.08 -15.19
C TRP A 583 -29.44 -28.61 -16.37
N TYR A 584 -29.28 -29.94 -16.49
CA TYR A 584 -28.51 -30.55 -17.58
C TYR A 584 -29.11 -30.19 -18.96
N LYS A 585 -30.45 -30.26 -19.11
CA LYS A 585 -31.16 -29.81 -20.32
C LYS A 585 -30.86 -28.35 -20.68
N ALA A 586 -30.85 -27.45 -19.71
CA ALA A 586 -30.58 -26.03 -19.93
C ALA A 586 -29.15 -25.76 -20.47
N VAL A 587 -28.18 -26.63 -20.15
CA VAL A 587 -26.76 -26.45 -20.53
C VAL A 587 -26.39 -27.21 -21.81
N ASN A 588 -26.99 -28.37 -22.03
CA ASN A 588 -26.60 -29.35 -23.06
C ASN A 588 -26.90 -28.91 -24.51
N GLY A 589 -27.48 -27.72 -24.73
CA GLY A 589 -27.84 -27.21 -26.07
C GLY A 589 -26.75 -26.41 -26.81
N ALA A 590 -25.72 -25.90 -26.12
CA ALA A 590 -24.69 -25.05 -26.75
C ALA A 590 -23.31 -25.07 -26.07
N SER A 591 -23.25 -25.23 -24.74
CA SER A 591 -22.06 -24.88 -23.96
C SER A 591 -21.10 -26.02 -23.65
N LEU A 592 -21.52 -27.29 -23.81
CA LEU A 592 -20.71 -28.48 -23.47
C LEU A 592 -19.88 -29.05 -24.63
N HIS A 593 -19.97 -28.49 -25.84
CA HIS A 593 -19.20 -29.01 -26.97
C HIS A 593 -17.72 -28.62 -26.86
N THR A 594 -16.85 -29.63 -26.74
CA THR A 594 -15.40 -29.46 -26.87
C THR A 594 -15.09 -28.81 -28.21
N ILE A 595 -14.51 -27.60 -28.18
CA ILE A 595 -14.12 -26.89 -29.40
C ILE A 595 -13.05 -27.71 -30.11
N SER A 596 -13.31 -28.13 -31.34
CA SER A 596 -12.31 -28.80 -32.18
C SER A 596 -11.24 -27.79 -32.63
N HIS A 597 -9.99 -28.22 -32.52
CA HIS A 597 -8.83 -27.43 -32.85
C HIS A 597 -7.77 -28.31 -33.52
N GLU A 598 -6.95 -27.71 -34.38
CA GLU A 598 -5.80 -28.32 -35.03
C GLU A 598 -4.51 -27.69 -34.46
N SER A 599 -3.42 -28.47 -34.46
CA SER A 599 -2.11 -28.02 -34.01
C SER A 599 -1.09 -27.93 -35.15
N PHE A 600 -0.09 -27.08 -34.99
CA PHE A 600 1.10 -27.09 -35.83
C PHE A 600 2.36 -26.82 -34.99
N THR A 601 3.29 -27.78 -34.97
CA THR A 601 4.54 -27.69 -34.22
C THR A 601 5.67 -27.12 -35.07
N PHE A 602 6.35 -26.12 -34.54
CA PHE A 602 7.69 -25.70 -34.97
C PHE A 602 8.72 -26.43 -34.11
N GLU A 603 9.37 -27.43 -34.69
CA GLU A 603 10.33 -28.29 -33.99
C GLU A 603 11.76 -27.73 -34.04
N ASN A 604 12.56 -28.04 -33.02
CA ASN A 604 14.01 -27.77 -32.97
C ASN A 604 14.37 -26.28 -33.23
N ILE A 605 13.68 -25.35 -32.56
CA ILE A 605 13.92 -23.90 -32.67
C ILE A 605 15.27 -23.52 -32.02
N GLY A 606 15.66 -24.26 -30.97
CA GLY A 606 16.84 -24.00 -30.14
C GLY A 606 16.52 -23.12 -28.93
N ALA A 607 16.97 -23.54 -27.75
CA ALA A 607 16.56 -22.97 -26.45
C ALA A 607 16.76 -21.45 -26.32
N GLY A 608 17.88 -20.91 -26.80
CA GLY A 608 18.14 -19.46 -26.75
C GLY A 608 17.18 -18.64 -27.60
N LEU A 609 16.90 -19.10 -28.83
CA LEU A 609 15.94 -18.45 -29.73
C LEU A 609 14.50 -18.55 -29.18
N LEU A 610 14.15 -19.71 -28.61
CA LEU A 610 12.87 -19.93 -27.93
C LEU A 610 12.70 -18.99 -26.73
N GLN A 611 13.73 -18.84 -25.89
CA GLN A 611 13.71 -17.94 -24.71
C GLN A 611 13.48 -16.46 -25.09
N VAL A 612 14.04 -16.01 -26.22
CA VAL A 612 13.79 -14.66 -26.77
C VAL A 612 12.32 -14.49 -27.19
N ILE A 613 11.75 -15.50 -27.87
CA ILE A 613 10.36 -15.50 -28.33
C ILE A 613 9.36 -15.54 -27.15
N VAL A 614 9.67 -16.28 -26.08
CA VAL A 614 8.82 -16.44 -24.88
C VAL A 614 8.88 -15.21 -23.95
N GLY A 615 10.08 -14.64 -23.77
CA GLY A 615 10.33 -13.50 -22.89
C GLY A 615 10.27 -13.85 -21.39
N LYS A 616 10.71 -12.91 -20.53
CA LYS A 616 10.68 -13.12 -19.07
C LYS A 616 9.24 -13.27 -18.58
N HIS A 617 9.00 -14.27 -17.72
CA HIS A 617 7.66 -14.62 -17.19
C HIS A 617 6.59 -14.79 -18.30
N SER A 618 6.97 -15.31 -19.46
CA SER A 618 6.09 -15.55 -20.61
C SER A 618 5.35 -14.29 -21.11
N CYS A 619 5.89 -13.09 -20.86
CA CYS A 619 5.22 -11.83 -21.18
C CYS A 619 5.08 -11.54 -22.68
N HIS A 620 5.87 -12.21 -23.54
CA HIS A 620 5.70 -12.14 -24.99
C HIS A 620 4.66 -13.18 -25.49
N VAL A 621 4.48 -14.29 -24.78
CA VAL A 621 3.51 -15.35 -25.13
C VAL A 621 2.09 -14.80 -25.16
N ASN A 622 1.62 -14.13 -24.09
CA ASN A 622 0.26 -13.56 -24.07
C ASN A 622 0.03 -12.60 -25.28
N LYS A 623 1.02 -11.76 -25.62
CA LYS A 623 0.95 -10.86 -26.79
C LYS A 623 0.92 -11.60 -28.13
N LEU A 624 1.65 -12.70 -28.26
CA LEU A 624 1.58 -13.58 -29.44
C LEU A 624 0.18 -14.20 -29.58
N GLU A 625 -0.44 -14.61 -28.49
CA GLU A 625 -1.81 -15.17 -28.48
C GLU A 625 -2.85 -14.11 -28.88
N ASP A 626 -2.74 -12.89 -28.36
CA ASP A 626 -3.60 -11.76 -28.73
C ASP A 626 -3.52 -11.44 -30.23
N ILE A 627 -2.29 -11.39 -30.79
CA ILE A 627 -2.06 -11.07 -32.21
C ILE A 627 -2.49 -12.21 -33.14
N THR A 628 -2.22 -13.47 -32.76
CA THR A 628 -2.52 -14.64 -33.60
C THR A 628 -3.97 -15.11 -33.51
N GLN A 629 -4.69 -14.76 -32.44
CA GLN A 629 -6.01 -15.33 -32.09
C GLN A 629 -5.97 -16.88 -32.03
N ALA A 630 -4.85 -17.38 -31.53
CA ALA A 630 -4.53 -18.78 -31.28
C ALA A 630 -3.87 -18.89 -29.89
N THR A 631 -3.41 -20.07 -29.50
CA THR A 631 -2.54 -20.24 -28.32
C THR A 631 -1.16 -20.73 -28.75
N ILE A 632 -0.15 -20.44 -27.93
CA ILE A 632 1.24 -20.86 -28.12
C ILE A 632 1.68 -21.71 -26.91
N GLY A 633 1.86 -23.02 -27.12
CA GLY A 633 2.47 -23.90 -26.12
C GLY A 633 3.95 -24.15 -26.42
N ILE A 634 4.73 -24.40 -25.37
CA ILE A 634 6.19 -24.39 -25.38
C ILE A 634 6.69 -25.67 -24.70
N ASP A 635 7.60 -26.39 -25.35
CA ASP A 635 8.35 -27.50 -24.74
C ASP A 635 9.84 -27.10 -24.68
N ASP A 636 10.25 -26.52 -23.55
CA ASP A 636 11.63 -26.08 -23.32
C ASP A 636 12.63 -27.24 -23.41
N LYS A 637 12.22 -28.46 -23.02
CA LYS A 637 13.09 -29.65 -23.01
C LYS A 637 13.41 -30.11 -24.43
N LYS A 638 12.48 -29.95 -25.37
CA LYS A 638 12.69 -30.25 -26.81
C LYS A 638 13.01 -29.02 -27.67
N SER A 639 12.94 -27.82 -27.09
CA SER A 639 13.02 -26.54 -27.82
C SER A 639 11.97 -26.42 -28.95
N ASN A 640 10.74 -26.85 -28.68
CA ASN A 640 9.62 -26.80 -29.63
C ASN A 640 8.61 -25.70 -29.24
N LEU A 641 7.97 -25.10 -30.25
CA LEU A 641 6.85 -24.17 -30.09
C LEU A 641 5.68 -24.70 -30.92
N THR A 642 4.55 -24.97 -30.28
CA THR A 642 3.35 -25.50 -30.93
C THR A 642 2.26 -24.44 -30.95
N ILE A 643 1.67 -24.23 -32.13
CA ILE A 643 0.46 -23.40 -32.28
C ILE A 643 -0.77 -24.29 -32.14
N TYR A 644 -1.76 -23.74 -31.47
CA TYR A 644 -3.00 -24.40 -31.10
C TYR A 644 -4.18 -23.50 -31.53
N SER A 645 -4.97 -23.89 -32.54
CA SER A 645 -5.98 -22.99 -33.14
C SER A 645 -7.16 -23.72 -33.81
N ARG A 646 -8.25 -23.00 -34.08
CA ARG A 646 -9.33 -23.51 -34.97
C ARG A 646 -8.79 -23.66 -36.40
N PRO A 647 -9.25 -24.64 -37.20
CA PRO A 647 -8.73 -24.89 -38.56
C PRO A 647 -8.65 -23.65 -39.45
N ALA A 648 -9.71 -22.81 -39.43
CA ALA A 648 -9.80 -21.57 -40.20
C ALA A 648 -8.72 -20.52 -39.82
N ASN A 649 -8.24 -20.51 -38.58
CA ASN A 649 -7.25 -19.54 -38.08
C ASN A 649 -5.82 -20.11 -38.04
N LEU A 650 -5.63 -21.45 -38.02
CA LEU A 650 -4.32 -22.08 -37.84
C LEU A 650 -3.30 -21.61 -38.89
N ASN A 651 -3.70 -21.52 -40.16
CA ASN A 651 -2.81 -21.05 -41.24
C ASN A 651 -2.38 -19.57 -41.07
N LYS A 652 -3.26 -18.72 -40.52
CA LYS A 652 -2.94 -17.31 -40.22
C LYS A 652 -1.96 -17.21 -39.05
N ALA A 653 -2.23 -17.92 -37.96
CA ALA A 653 -1.37 -17.97 -36.78
C ALA A 653 0.03 -18.54 -37.13
N LYS A 654 0.08 -19.63 -37.89
CA LYS A 654 1.31 -20.25 -38.41
C LYS A 654 2.17 -19.25 -39.19
N LYS A 655 1.57 -18.47 -40.10
CA LYS A 655 2.32 -17.48 -40.88
C LYS A 655 2.97 -16.41 -39.98
N ILE A 656 2.20 -15.83 -39.05
CA ILE A 656 2.68 -14.78 -38.13
C ILE A 656 3.85 -15.27 -37.27
N VAL A 657 3.72 -16.45 -36.67
CA VAL A 657 4.78 -17.04 -35.82
C VAL A 657 6.00 -17.44 -36.65
N GLN A 658 5.80 -17.96 -37.86
CA GLN A 658 6.90 -18.30 -38.75
C GLN A 658 7.71 -17.06 -39.17
N GLU A 659 7.05 -15.93 -39.44
CA GLU A 659 7.71 -14.65 -39.73
C GLU A 659 8.54 -14.15 -38.53
N ILE A 660 8.02 -14.30 -37.31
CA ILE A 660 8.74 -13.93 -36.07
C ILE A 660 9.94 -14.85 -35.81
N ILE A 661 9.78 -16.17 -35.94
CA ILE A 661 10.88 -17.15 -35.82
C ILE A 661 11.96 -16.86 -36.87
N GLN A 662 11.58 -16.59 -38.13
CA GLN A 662 12.53 -16.27 -39.19
C GLN A 662 13.28 -14.96 -38.92
N LYS A 663 12.60 -13.92 -38.43
CA LYS A 663 13.21 -12.63 -38.09
C LYS A 663 14.27 -12.75 -36.99
N GLU A 664 13.93 -13.37 -35.86
CA GLU A 664 14.89 -13.53 -34.76
C GLU A 664 15.99 -14.55 -35.09
N LYS A 665 15.70 -15.57 -35.93
CA LYS A 665 16.74 -16.50 -36.44
C LYS A 665 17.73 -15.81 -37.39
N GLN A 666 17.26 -14.93 -38.29
CA GLN A 666 18.15 -14.13 -39.15
C GLN A 666 19.03 -13.18 -38.33
N LYS A 667 18.46 -12.54 -37.31
CA LYS A 667 19.20 -11.71 -36.36
C LYS A 667 20.29 -12.52 -35.63
N SER A 668 19.95 -13.70 -35.10
CA SER A 668 20.91 -14.57 -34.40
C SER A 668 22.00 -15.14 -35.32
N LEU A 669 21.71 -15.38 -36.61
CA LEU A 669 22.71 -15.75 -37.62
C LEU A 669 23.72 -14.62 -37.93
N LEU A 670 23.41 -13.38 -37.57
CA LEU A 670 24.27 -12.20 -37.72
C LEU A 670 24.88 -11.73 -36.39
N GLU A 671 24.52 -12.35 -35.27
CA GLU A 671 25.04 -11.99 -33.95
C GLU A 671 26.49 -12.48 -33.78
N THR A 672 27.27 -11.65 -33.09
CA THR A 672 28.66 -11.92 -32.71
C THR A 672 28.77 -11.69 -31.20
N GLU A 673 29.29 -12.67 -30.47
CA GLU A 673 29.36 -12.64 -29.01
C GLU A 673 30.79 -12.39 -28.55
N GLU A 674 30.98 -11.47 -27.60
CA GLU A 674 32.29 -11.14 -27.04
C GLU A 674 32.49 -11.88 -25.71
N MET A 675 33.24 -12.98 -25.76
CA MET A 675 33.50 -13.85 -24.61
C MET A 675 34.87 -13.53 -23.99
N THR A 676 35.02 -13.60 -22.66
CA THR A 676 36.33 -13.48 -22.01
C THR A 676 37.00 -14.86 -21.92
N ILE A 677 38.23 -15.01 -22.42
CA ILE A 677 38.97 -16.28 -22.33
C ILE A 677 39.79 -16.32 -21.05
N VAL A 678 40.75 -15.40 -20.90
CA VAL A 678 41.66 -15.32 -19.74
C VAL A 678 41.98 -13.86 -19.43
N GLY A 679 41.88 -13.47 -18.16
CA GLY A 679 42.25 -12.13 -17.69
C GLY A 679 41.41 -11.03 -18.33
N ARG A 680 42.03 -10.15 -19.13
CA ARG A 680 41.35 -9.09 -19.91
C ARG A 680 41.22 -9.41 -21.40
N THR A 681 41.71 -10.57 -21.83
CA THR A 681 41.69 -11.01 -23.23
C THR A 681 40.35 -11.64 -23.57
N ARG A 682 39.72 -11.12 -24.62
CA ARG A 682 38.39 -11.49 -25.11
C ARG A 682 38.48 -12.07 -26.52
N ILE A 683 37.41 -12.71 -26.97
CA ILE A 683 37.27 -13.31 -28.30
C ILE A 683 35.92 -12.94 -28.87
N LEU A 684 35.90 -12.53 -30.14
CA LEU A 684 34.66 -12.34 -30.88
C LEU A 684 34.29 -13.67 -31.55
N MET A 685 33.29 -14.33 -31.00
CA MET A 685 32.70 -15.55 -31.55
C MET A 685 31.64 -15.18 -32.58
N GLY A 686 31.81 -15.63 -33.82
CA GLY A 686 30.82 -15.51 -34.88
C GLY A 686 29.86 -16.70 -34.94
N ALA A 687 28.88 -16.62 -35.84
CA ALA A 687 27.94 -17.68 -36.14
C ALA A 687 28.64 -19.04 -36.32
N GLY A 688 28.09 -20.08 -35.69
CA GLY A 688 28.71 -21.42 -35.63
C GLY A 688 29.84 -21.59 -34.62
N GLY A 689 30.10 -20.59 -33.76
CA GLY A 689 31.18 -20.63 -32.77
C GLY A 689 32.57 -20.41 -33.36
N VAL A 690 32.65 -19.80 -34.55
CA VAL A 690 33.94 -19.52 -35.22
C VAL A 690 34.60 -18.31 -34.58
N SER A 691 35.83 -18.47 -34.10
CA SER A 691 36.70 -17.35 -33.69
C SER A 691 36.89 -16.39 -34.86
N GLN A 692 36.33 -15.19 -34.79
CA GLN A 692 36.57 -14.13 -35.78
C GLN A 692 37.83 -13.33 -35.46
N MET A 693 38.07 -13.05 -34.17
CA MET A 693 39.18 -12.21 -33.71
C MET A 693 39.41 -12.35 -32.20
N ILE A 694 40.65 -12.18 -31.75
CA ILE A 694 41.03 -12.04 -30.33
C ILE A 694 41.24 -10.55 -30.03
N LEU A 695 40.73 -10.08 -28.89
CA LEU A 695 40.83 -8.69 -28.41
C LEU A 695 41.63 -8.65 -27.10
N PHE A 696 42.76 -7.96 -27.10
CA PHE A 696 43.63 -7.78 -25.95
C PHE A 696 43.16 -6.66 -25.00
N ALA A 697 43.92 -6.40 -23.94
CA ALA A 697 43.57 -5.42 -22.92
C ALA A 697 43.66 -3.98 -23.46
N GLY A 698 42.51 -3.35 -23.70
CA GLY A 698 42.40 -2.00 -24.27
C GLY A 698 41.84 -1.96 -25.69
N GLU A 699 41.75 -3.11 -26.37
CA GLU A 699 41.12 -3.23 -27.68
C GLU A 699 39.60 -3.46 -27.55
N TYR A 700 38.83 -2.91 -28.48
CA TYR A 700 37.37 -3.07 -28.54
C TYR A 700 36.88 -2.83 -29.97
N LEU A 701 35.85 -3.55 -30.41
CA LEU A 701 35.09 -3.21 -31.63
C LEU A 701 33.90 -2.29 -31.34
N ARG A 702 33.44 -2.28 -30.09
CA ARG A 702 32.19 -1.66 -29.66
C ARG A 702 32.47 -0.42 -28.81
N ILE A 703 32.00 0.72 -29.28
CA ILE A 703 31.98 1.98 -28.55
C ILE A 703 30.63 2.13 -27.86
N THR A 704 30.61 2.63 -26.63
CA THR A 704 29.39 2.95 -25.90
C THR A 704 29.28 4.45 -25.68
N ILE A 705 28.23 5.06 -26.21
CA ILE A 705 27.91 6.49 -26.11
C ILE A 705 26.80 6.67 -25.07
N GLU A 706 27.12 7.29 -23.93
CA GLU A 706 26.18 7.50 -22.81
C GLU A 706 25.68 8.97 -22.73
N LYS A 707 24.53 9.20 -22.07
CA LYS A 707 23.92 10.53 -21.77
C LYS A 707 23.40 11.33 -22.99
N LEU A 708 22.92 10.64 -24.02
CA LEU A 708 22.43 11.25 -25.26
C LEU A 708 21.39 12.37 -25.05
N PRO A 709 21.38 13.41 -25.91
CA PRO A 709 20.26 14.35 -26.02
C PRO A 709 18.93 13.64 -26.34
N SER A 710 17.83 14.15 -25.79
CA SER A 710 16.49 13.53 -25.81
C SER A 710 15.79 13.51 -27.18
N ARG A 711 16.50 13.80 -28.27
CA ARG A 711 15.99 13.80 -29.67
C ARG A 711 16.97 13.23 -30.71
N ILE A 712 18.09 12.62 -30.32
CA ILE A 712 18.99 11.99 -31.30
C ILE A 712 18.37 10.72 -31.91
N THR A 713 18.41 10.62 -33.23
CA THR A 713 17.93 9.47 -34.01
C THR A 713 19.06 8.50 -34.36
N GLU A 714 18.70 7.26 -34.73
CA GLU A 714 19.63 6.25 -35.23
C GLU A 714 20.39 6.71 -36.48
N GLU A 715 19.70 7.37 -37.41
CA GLU A 715 20.30 7.98 -38.60
C GLU A 715 21.36 9.01 -38.23
N ARG A 716 21.12 9.87 -37.22
CA ARG A 716 22.09 10.88 -36.79
C ARG A 716 23.32 10.27 -36.14
N ILE A 717 23.18 9.21 -35.32
CA ILE A 717 24.34 8.46 -34.80
C ILE A 717 25.10 7.77 -35.94
N LYS A 718 24.40 7.24 -36.95
CA LYS A 718 25.05 6.64 -38.12
C LYS A 718 25.90 7.69 -38.84
N THR A 719 25.33 8.85 -39.20
CA THR A 719 26.08 9.95 -39.85
C THR A 719 27.27 10.46 -39.02
N LEU A 720 27.15 10.45 -37.69
CA LEU A 720 28.23 10.84 -36.77
C LEU A 720 29.40 9.84 -36.77
N CYS A 721 29.10 8.54 -36.88
CA CYS A 721 30.07 7.45 -36.69
C CYS A 721 30.66 6.90 -38.01
N GLU A 722 29.89 6.95 -39.10
CA GLU A 722 30.24 6.40 -40.42
C GLU A 722 31.55 6.96 -41.04
N PRO A 723 31.97 8.22 -40.79
CA PRO A 723 33.27 8.73 -41.25
C PRO A 723 34.51 8.01 -40.70
N PHE A 724 34.39 7.33 -39.55
CA PHE A 724 35.52 6.68 -38.86
C PHE A 724 35.72 5.22 -39.27
N GLY A 725 34.73 4.60 -39.93
CA GLY A 725 34.81 3.25 -40.43
C GLY A 725 33.46 2.58 -40.66
N GLU A 726 33.51 1.35 -41.16
CA GLU A 726 32.33 0.52 -41.44
C GLU A 726 31.64 0.11 -40.13
N ILE A 727 30.40 0.57 -39.94
CA ILE A 727 29.57 0.22 -38.78
C ILE A 727 28.84 -1.11 -39.07
N ARG A 728 29.10 -2.13 -38.25
CA ARG A 728 28.36 -3.41 -38.28
C ARG A 728 27.01 -3.33 -37.59
N LYS A 729 26.88 -2.56 -36.50
CA LYS A 729 25.68 -2.53 -35.66
C LYS A 729 25.55 -1.25 -34.83
N ILE A 730 24.32 -0.81 -34.59
CA ILE A 730 23.95 0.24 -33.63
C ILE A 730 22.88 -0.33 -32.68
N ASP A 731 23.13 -0.30 -31.37
CA ASP A 731 22.24 -0.82 -30.33
C ASP A 731 21.75 0.33 -29.41
N PHE A 732 20.46 0.66 -29.45
CA PHE A 732 19.86 1.63 -28.51
C PHE A 732 19.47 0.96 -27.19
N ILE A 733 20.08 1.39 -26.08
CA ILE A 733 19.88 0.83 -24.74
C ILE A 733 18.93 1.73 -23.94
N ARG A 734 17.70 1.24 -23.70
CA ARG A 734 16.65 1.96 -22.97
C ARG A 734 16.78 1.84 -21.45
N LYS A 735 16.51 2.94 -20.75
CA LYS A 735 16.25 3.01 -19.30
C LYS A 735 15.05 3.95 -19.07
N GLY A 736 13.87 3.48 -19.46
CA GLY A 736 12.62 4.27 -19.47
C GLY A 736 12.11 4.52 -20.89
N GLU A 737 11.26 5.54 -21.06
CA GLU A 737 10.60 5.89 -22.32
C GLU A 737 11.55 6.41 -23.41
N HIS A 738 12.77 6.79 -23.02
CA HIS A 738 13.82 7.28 -23.92
C HIS A 738 15.11 6.45 -23.76
N SER A 739 15.89 6.37 -24.84
CA SER A 739 17.17 5.64 -24.86
C SER A 739 18.28 6.50 -24.25
N SER A 740 18.84 6.08 -23.11
CA SER A 740 19.87 6.84 -22.38
C SER A 740 21.30 6.55 -22.85
N CYS A 741 21.48 5.52 -23.68
CA CYS A 741 22.76 5.00 -24.15
C CYS A 741 22.59 4.36 -25.54
N VAL A 742 23.63 4.46 -26.37
CA VAL A 742 23.75 3.79 -27.67
C VAL A 742 25.12 3.13 -27.75
N ALA A 743 25.19 1.91 -28.27
CA ALA A 743 26.46 1.25 -28.55
C ALA A 743 26.64 1.03 -30.06
N VAL A 744 27.80 1.41 -30.59
CA VAL A 744 28.16 1.33 -32.02
C VAL A 744 29.30 0.34 -32.18
N THR A 745 29.10 -0.69 -33.01
CA THR A 745 30.10 -1.73 -33.28
C THR A 745 30.67 -1.56 -34.68
N TYR A 746 31.98 -1.42 -34.80
CA TYR A 746 32.70 -1.29 -36.08
C TYR A 746 33.16 -2.64 -36.63
N ALA A 747 33.61 -2.66 -37.89
CA ALA A 747 34.10 -3.86 -38.55
C ALA A 747 35.54 -4.25 -38.17
N LYS A 748 36.36 -3.30 -37.69
CA LYS A 748 37.76 -3.51 -37.26
C LYS A 748 38.13 -2.71 -36.00
N VAL A 749 39.17 -3.13 -35.30
CA VAL A 749 39.65 -2.51 -34.05
C VAL A 749 40.20 -1.10 -34.30
N GLU A 750 40.91 -0.90 -35.43
CA GLU A 750 41.49 0.39 -35.79
C GLU A 750 40.40 1.42 -36.12
N GLN A 751 39.25 0.98 -36.65
CA GLN A 751 38.08 1.82 -36.91
C GLN A 751 37.40 2.24 -35.59
N ALA A 752 37.22 1.31 -34.66
CA ALA A 752 36.68 1.61 -33.33
C ALA A 752 37.64 2.50 -32.51
N HIS A 753 38.96 2.32 -32.64
CA HIS A 753 39.94 3.21 -32.02
C HIS A 753 39.95 4.60 -32.66
N SER A 754 39.91 4.67 -34.01
CA SER A 754 39.78 5.91 -34.78
C SER A 754 38.54 6.70 -34.36
N ALA A 755 37.39 6.04 -34.25
CA ALA A 755 36.16 6.66 -33.76
C ALA A 755 36.25 7.08 -32.29
N PHE A 756 36.86 6.28 -31.40
CA PHE A 756 37.01 6.65 -29.99
C PHE A 756 37.91 7.86 -29.76
N CYS A 757 38.94 8.04 -30.60
CA CYS A 757 39.81 9.21 -30.58
C CYS A 757 39.21 10.41 -31.35
N GLY A 758 38.52 10.17 -32.47
CA GLY A 758 38.01 11.19 -33.38
C GLY A 758 36.61 11.73 -33.06
N LEU A 759 35.81 11.01 -32.27
CA LEU A 759 34.58 11.55 -31.68
C LEU A 759 34.87 12.42 -30.43
N ASN A 760 36.04 12.27 -29.81
CA ASN A 760 36.42 13.04 -28.64
C ASN A 760 36.67 14.52 -29.01
N GLY A 761 35.92 15.44 -28.42
CA GLY A 761 35.90 16.86 -28.79
C GLY A 761 34.86 17.23 -29.86
N TYR A 762 34.06 16.27 -30.34
CA TYR A 762 32.96 16.56 -31.28
C TYR A 762 31.76 17.17 -30.54
N ILE A 763 31.22 18.28 -31.04
CA ILE A 763 30.10 19.00 -30.41
C ILE A 763 28.81 18.74 -31.19
N GLU A 764 27.79 18.20 -30.53
CA GLU A 764 26.47 17.94 -31.11
C GLU A 764 25.37 18.44 -30.16
N GLN A 765 24.50 19.32 -30.64
CA GLN A 765 23.39 19.92 -29.87
C GLN A 765 23.80 20.63 -28.55
N GLY A 766 24.97 21.28 -28.52
CA GLY A 766 25.45 22.01 -27.33
C GLY A 766 25.92 21.09 -26.20
N ARG A 767 26.63 20.02 -26.59
CA ARG A 767 27.32 19.07 -25.72
C ARG A 767 28.57 18.55 -26.41
N GLU A 768 29.70 18.60 -25.71
CA GLU A 768 30.95 17.96 -26.14
C GLU A 768 30.90 16.45 -25.86
N ILE A 769 31.42 15.67 -26.80
CA ILE A 769 31.60 14.23 -26.68
C ILE A 769 32.99 13.96 -26.07
N VAL A 770 33.05 13.35 -24.89
CA VAL A 770 34.28 13.15 -24.09
C VAL A 770 34.54 11.67 -23.81
N SER A 771 35.74 11.19 -24.14
CA SER A 771 36.14 9.78 -24.00
C SER A 771 36.61 9.44 -22.57
N THR A 772 35.95 8.46 -21.95
CA THR A 772 36.14 8.08 -20.53
C THR A 772 36.91 6.78 -20.31
N GLY A 773 37.41 6.17 -21.38
CA GLY A 773 38.21 4.94 -21.35
C GLY A 773 37.40 3.67 -21.66
N ASN A 774 38.09 2.56 -21.92
CA ASN A 774 37.48 1.23 -22.19
C ASN A 774 36.34 1.25 -23.24
N GLY A 775 36.51 2.01 -24.32
CA GLY A 775 35.50 2.15 -25.38
C GLY A 775 34.25 2.95 -24.99
N ARG A 776 34.25 3.64 -23.83
CA ARG A 776 33.13 4.48 -23.40
C ARG A 776 33.38 5.96 -23.65
N ILE A 777 32.34 6.62 -24.14
CA ILE A 777 32.33 8.03 -24.48
C ILE A 777 31.01 8.62 -23.94
N ILE A 778 31.04 9.84 -23.42
CA ILE A 778 29.86 10.49 -22.85
C ILE A 778 29.56 11.79 -23.58
N PHE A 779 28.28 12.12 -23.72
CA PHE A 779 27.89 13.52 -23.89
C PHE A 779 28.04 14.23 -22.54
N GLU A 780 29.06 15.07 -22.42
CA GLU A 780 29.18 15.99 -21.29
C GLU A 780 28.34 17.25 -21.57
N LYS A 781 27.82 17.91 -20.53
CA LYS A 781 27.22 19.23 -20.69
C LYS A 781 28.35 20.26 -20.80
N ASP A 782 28.17 21.29 -21.63
CA ASP A 782 29.06 22.46 -21.63
C ASP A 782 29.23 22.97 -20.19
N ASN A 783 30.44 22.85 -19.65
CA ASN A 783 30.76 23.04 -18.23
C ASN A 783 31.62 24.30 -17.99
N SER A 784 31.63 25.25 -18.94
CA SER A 784 32.49 26.45 -19.02
C SER A 784 32.81 27.13 -17.68
N ALA A 785 31.81 27.39 -16.81
CA ALA A 785 32.03 28.03 -15.52
C ALA A 785 32.66 27.13 -14.44
N ARG A 786 32.49 25.81 -14.53
CA ARG A 786 33.29 24.86 -13.73
C ARG A 786 34.75 24.86 -14.18
N ASP A 787 35.01 25.05 -15.46
CA ASP A 787 36.37 25.14 -16.01
C ASP A 787 37.02 26.50 -15.69
N ALA A 788 36.25 27.58 -15.66
CA ALA A 788 36.69 28.84 -15.04
C ALA A 788 37.07 28.64 -13.55
N HIS A 789 36.23 27.95 -12.75
CA HIS A 789 36.57 27.62 -11.37
C HIS A 789 37.86 26.78 -11.26
N LYS A 790 38.09 25.79 -12.13
CA LYS A 790 39.34 25.02 -12.19
C LYS A 790 40.55 25.91 -12.56
N LEU A 791 40.40 26.81 -13.53
CA LEU A 791 41.44 27.71 -14.03
C LEU A 791 41.90 28.69 -12.94
N PHE A 792 40.98 29.43 -12.32
CA PHE A 792 41.35 30.42 -11.30
C PHE A 792 41.87 29.76 -10.01
N ARG A 793 41.39 28.56 -9.67
CA ARG A 793 41.94 27.74 -8.59
C ARG A 793 43.36 27.24 -8.88
N ARG A 794 43.71 26.97 -10.14
CA ARG A 794 45.11 26.71 -10.58
C ARG A 794 45.99 27.95 -10.50
N LEU A 795 45.42 29.15 -10.68
CA LEU A 795 46.11 30.43 -10.55
C LEU A 795 46.18 30.96 -9.10
N GLY A 796 45.68 30.20 -8.12
CA GLY A 796 45.77 30.53 -6.69
C GLY A 796 44.61 31.36 -6.13
N TYR A 797 43.55 31.62 -6.90
CA TYR A 797 42.44 32.49 -6.49
C TYR A 797 41.17 31.70 -6.13
N GLU A 798 40.44 32.14 -5.11
CA GLU A 798 39.19 31.49 -4.75
C GLU A 798 38.05 31.95 -5.68
N CYS A 799 37.29 30.97 -6.17
CA CYS A 799 36.24 31.15 -7.16
C CYS A 799 35.01 30.32 -6.78
N ARG A 800 33.80 30.87 -6.88
CA ARG A 800 32.51 30.18 -6.60
C ARG A 800 31.48 30.46 -7.69
N TYR A 801 30.42 29.67 -7.74
CA TYR A 801 29.59 29.43 -8.93
C TYR A 801 28.09 29.27 -8.59
N GLU A 802 27.18 29.82 -9.41
CA GLU A 802 25.72 29.82 -9.18
C GLU A 802 24.87 29.67 -10.49
N HIS A 803 23.70 29.02 -10.38
CA HIS A 803 22.74 28.70 -11.47
C HIS A 803 21.40 29.47 -11.26
N LEU A 804 20.68 29.85 -12.33
CA LEU A 804 19.43 30.63 -12.24
C LEU A 804 18.28 30.10 -13.12
N THR A 805 17.07 30.00 -12.55
CA THR A 805 15.82 29.60 -13.24
C THR A 805 14.60 30.38 -12.69
N ASN A 806 13.85 31.13 -13.51
CA ASN A 806 12.59 31.83 -13.12
C ASN A 806 11.79 32.36 -14.32
N LEU A 807 10.45 32.32 -14.28
CA LEU A 807 9.57 33.12 -15.17
C LEU A 807 9.44 34.59 -14.67
N PRO A 808 8.88 35.52 -15.47
CA PRO A 808 8.55 36.89 -15.05
C PRO A 808 7.50 36.94 -13.94
N LYS A 809 7.96 36.89 -12.69
CA LYS A 809 7.14 37.09 -11.49
C LYS A 809 7.29 38.52 -10.99
N LEU A 810 6.18 39.16 -10.68
CA LEU A 810 6.11 40.41 -9.93
C LEU A 810 5.61 40.11 -8.51
N LYS A 811 6.39 40.51 -7.50
CA LYS A 811 6.02 40.36 -6.09
C LYS A 811 5.24 41.57 -5.61
N VAL A 812 4.05 41.31 -5.08
CA VAL A 812 3.11 42.28 -4.52
C VAL A 812 3.09 42.06 -3.00
N THR A 813 3.36 43.11 -2.22
CA THR A 813 3.35 43.02 -0.75
C THR A 813 2.24 43.92 -0.19
N TYR A 814 1.25 43.32 0.46
CA TYR A 814 0.14 44.00 1.15
C TYR A 814 0.41 44.05 2.66
N TYR A 815 0.18 45.21 3.29
CA TYR A 815 0.51 45.46 4.69
C TYR A 815 -0.74 45.64 5.56
N LEU A 816 -0.90 44.75 6.56
CA LEU A 816 -1.79 44.91 7.72
C LEU A 816 -1.04 45.68 8.83
N LEU A 817 -1.74 46.48 9.61
CA LEU A 817 -1.15 47.64 10.32
C LEU A 817 -0.76 47.46 11.80
N GLU A 818 -0.98 46.30 12.40
CA GLU A 818 -0.83 46.10 13.86
C GLU A 818 0.09 44.91 14.21
N SER A 819 1.09 45.10 15.09
CA SER A 819 1.92 44.02 15.62
C SER A 819 2.54 44.34 16.99
N ASN A 820 2.27 43.53 18.00
CA ASN A 820 2.66 43.79 19.39
C ASN A 820 4.14 43.44 19.70
N ARG A 821 5.00 44.46 19.82
CA ARG A 821 6.33 44.37 20.48
C ARG A 821 6.24 44.70 21.97
N LYS A 822 7.19 44.20 22.79
CA LYS A 822 7.29 44.49 24.23
C LYS A 822 8.75 44.69 24.70
N ALA A 823 8.99 45.48 25.75
CA ALA A 823 10.31 45.70 26.34
C ALA A 823 10.22 46.02 27.85
N PHE A 824 11.28 45.74 28.62
CA PHE A 824 11.40 46.15 30.03
C PHE A 824 12.52 47.19 30.20
N VAL A 825 12.20 48.32 30.84
CA VAL A 825 13.11 49.40 31.22
C VAL A 825 13.36 49.30 32.72
N ASN A 826 14.59 49.04 33.16
CA ASN A 826 14.89 48.73 34.57
C ASN A 826 15.45 49.93 35.33
N PHE A 827 15.10 50.05 36.62
CA PHE A 827 15.49 51.14 37.53
C PHE A 827 15.97 50.61 38.89
N GLN A 828 16.76 51.42 39.60
CA GLN A 828 17.41 51.06 40.87
C GLN A 828 16.42 50.96 42.04
N SER A 829 15.47 51.89 42.13
CA SER A 829 14.34 51.84 43.05
C SER A 829 13.00 51.74 42.28
N SER A 830 11.91 51.64 43.02
CA SER A 830 10.57 51.75 42.42
C SER A 830 10.08 53.18 42.26
N ASP A 831 10.67 54.14 42.96
CA ASP A 831 10.15 55.50 43.01
C ASP A 831 10.74 56.29 41.83
N ASP A 832 11.98 55.98 41.43
CA ASP A 832 12.61 56.35 40.15
C ASP A 832 11.69 55.97 38.97
N ALA A 833 11.27 54.70 38.92
CA ALA A 833 10.37 54.18 37.87
C ALA A 833 8.99 54.84 37.88
N GLN A 834 8.49 55.30 39.04
CA GLN A 834 7.23 56.05 39.11
C GLN A 834 7.41 57.51 38.64
N ASN A 835 8.53 58.16 38.97
CA ASN A 835 8.84 59.52 38.53
C ASN A 835 8.97 59.60 37.00
N VAL A 836 9.73 58.68 36.38
CA VAL A 836 9.89 58.61 34.91
C VAL A 836 8.55 58.36 34.22
N CYS A 837 7.70 57.49 34.76
CA CYS A 837 6.37 57.20 34.21
C CYS A 837 5.44 58.43 34.22
N GLY A 838 5.66 59.39 35.13
CA GLY A 838 4.90 60.65 35.21
C GLY A 838 5.33 61.73 34.21
N GLN A 839 6.52 61.61 33.61
CA GLN A 839 7.07 62.63 32.69
C GLN A 839 6.74 62.34 31.20
N ILE A 840 6.28 61.12 30.87
CA ILE A 840 6.15 60.64 29.49
C ILE A 840 4.71 60.74 28.98
N HIS A 841 4.54 61.39 27.82
CA HIS A 841 3.23 61.57 27.15
C HIS A 841 2.69 60.28 26.47
N ARG A 842 2.24 59.31 27.29
CA ARG A 842 1.14 58.32 27.05
C ARG A 842 1.24 57.21 28.10
N PRO A 843 0.72 57.41 29.34
CA PRO A 843 0.97 56.48 30.45
C PRO A 843 0.27 55.12 30.31
N GLU A 844 -0.77 55.01 29.48
CA GLU A 844 -1.62 53.81 29.38
C GLU A 844 -0.92 52.57 28.77
N THR A 845 0.22 52.74 28.10
CA THR A 845 1.04 51.62 27.58
C THR A 845 2.16 51.17 28.52
N PHE A 846 2.21 51.69 29.76
CA PHE A 846 3.27 51.43 30.72
C PHE A 846 2.78 50.64 31.94
N LYS A 847 3.54 49.62 32.37
CA LYS A 847 3.21 48.84 33.58
C LYS A 847 4.43 48.63 34.48
N ILE A 848 4.38 49.17 35.70
CA ILE A 848 5.47 49.06 36.68
C ILE A 848 5.40 47.71 37.40
N ILE A 849 6.53 47.01 37.44
CA ILE A 849 6.73 45.73 38.13
C ILE A 849 7.80 45.92 39.20
N LYS A 850 7.40 45.95 40.48
CA LYS A 850 8.32 46.04 41.62
C LYS A 850 8.90 44.66 41.95
N ASN A 851 10.23 44.50 41.95
CA ASN A 851 10.86 43.21 42.28
C ASN A 851 11.09 43.09 43.80
N LYS A 852 10.33 42.21 44.46
CA LYS A 852 10.24 42.10 45.92
C LYS A 852 11.54 41.70 46.64
N GLN A 853 12.53 41.11 45.95
CA GLN A 853 13.75 40.63 46.60
C GLN A 853 14.88 41.66 46.62
N ASN A 854 14.97 42.53 45.60
CA ASN A 854 16.16 43.38 45.36
C ASN A 854 15.83 44.88 45.30
N HIS A 855 14.63 45.30 45.72
CA HIS A 855 14.06 46.67 45.70
C HIS A 855 13.98 47.41 44.35
N ARG A 856 14.66 46.91 43.29
CA ARG A 856 14.56 47.39 41.90
C ARG A 856 13.14 47.25 41.32
N ALA A 857 12.84 48.08 40.32
CA ALA A 857 11.60 47.98 39.55
C ALA A 857 11.84 48.07 38.04
N SER A 858 10.85 47.61 37.26
CA SER A 858 10.89 47.58 35.80
C SER A 858 9.61 48.17 35.21
N LEU A 859 9.73 49.05 34.22
CA LEU A 859 8.64 49.56 33.38
C LEU A 859 8.48 48.68 32.14
N LEU A 860 7.31 48.06 31.96
CA LEU A 860 6.94 47.34 30.74
C LEU A 860 6.39 48.31 29.69
N LEU A 861 7.05 48.37 28.54
CA LEU A 861 6.66 49.05 27.30
C LEU A 861 6.00 48.06 26.34
N GLU A 862 4.91 48.46 25.67
CA GLU A 862 4.26 47.67 24.62
C GLU A 862 3.89 48.52 23.38
N GLY A 863 3.89 47.93 22.18
CA GLY A 863 3.30 48.51 20.96
C GLY A 863 4.18 49.43 20.09
N PHE A 864 5.49 49.50 20.33
CA PHE A 864 6.43 50.36 19.59
C PHE A 864 6.85 49.80 18.21
N SER A 865 7.52 50.63 17.40
CA SER A 865 7.82 50.37 15.98
C SER A 865 8.78 49.20 15.78
N LYS A 866 8.91 48.74 14.53
CA LYS A 866 9.92 47.75 14.17
C LYS A 866 11.34 48.33 14.09
N ASP A 867 11.42 49.63 13.82
CA ASP A 867 12.65 50.36 13.56
C ASP A 867 13.26 50.99 14.82
N ASP A 868 12.51 51.07 15.93
CA ASP A 868 13.09 51.27 17.28
C ASP A 868 13.91 50.00 17.65
N ASP A 869 15.16 50.17 18.09
CA ASP A 869 16.05 49.09 18.50
C ASP A 869 16.46 49.13 19.99
N ASP A 870 17.35 48.23 20.40
CA ASP A 870 17.77 48.07 21.80
C ASP A 870 18.69 49.23 22.30
N GLU A 871 19.31 50.02 21.42
CA GLU A 871 20.09 51.22 21.79
C GLU A 871 19.22 52.48 21.69
N ASP A 872 18.38 52.58 20.67
CA ASP A 872 17.41 53.67 20.48
C ASP A 872 16.34 53.70 21.59
N LEU A 873 16.04 52.55 22.20
CA LEU A 873 15.24 52.45 23.42
C LEU A 873 16.06 52.65 24.70
N ARG A 874 17.40 52.59 24.69
CA ARG A 874 18.22 52.92 25.87
C ARG A 874 18.42 54.42 26.00
N SER A 875 18.78 55.11 24.92
CA SER A 875 19.02 56.56 24.94
C SER A 875 17.82 57.37 25.44
N ARG A 876 16.60 56.92 25.12
CA ARG A 876 15.34 57.50 25.62
C ARG A 876 15.14 57.43 27.14
N PHE A 877 15.97 56.69 27.87
CA PHE A 877 15.92 56.56 29.33
C PHE A 877 17.28 56.64 30.02
N GLU A 878 18.40 56.85 29.31
CA GLU A 878 19.73 56.82 29.92
C GLU A 878 20.02 58.05 30.80
N ASP A 879 19.44 59.19 30.45
CA ASP A 879 19.43 60.41 31.25
C ASP A 879 18.41 60.39 32.42
N CYS A 880 17.64 59.30 32.59
CA CYS A 880 16.67 59.20 33.68
C CYS A 880 17.32 58.74 34.98
N ASP A 881 17.10 59.48 36.07
CA ASP A 881 17.57 59.12 37.41
C ASP A 881 17.22 57.67 37.77
N GLY A 882 18.21 56.97 38.33
CA GLY A 882 18.06 55.58 38.75
C GLY A 882 17.96 54.55 37.61
N PHE A 883 18.13 54.90 36.34
CA PHE A 883 18.12 53.93 35.24
C PHE A 883 19.22 52.85 35.37
N VAL A 884 18.90 51.63 34.94
CA VAL A 884 19.77 50.43 35.00
C VAL A 884 19.94 49.74 33.64
N GLY A 885 19.01 49.97 32.69
CA GLY A 885 19.11 49.40 31.33
C GLY A 885 17.80 48.83 30.79
N VAL A 886 17.65 48.90 29.46
CA VAL A 886 16.54 48.25 28.73
C VAL A 886 16.89 46.81 28.32
N GLN A 887 15.88 45.96 28.33
CA GLN A 887 15.85 44.60 27.79
C GLN A 887 14.61 44.42 26.89
N VAL A 888 14.80 44.36 25.57
CA VAL A 888 13.68 44.19 24.62
C VAL A 888 13.24 42.72 24.54
N LEU A 889 11.95 42.46 24.78
CA LEU A 889 11.35 41.16 24.53
C LEU A 889 11.04 41.01 23.04
N ARG A 890 12.04 40.56 22.29
CA ARG A 890 11.89 40.13 20.90
C ARG A 890 10.93 38.94 20.85
N GLY A 891 9.65 39.23 20.58
CA GLY A 891 8.56 38.25 20.55
C GLY A 891 8.91 37.04 19.70
N ARG A 892 8.53 35.84 20.16
CA ARG A 892 8.80 34.59 19.44
C ARG A 892 8.22 34.68 18.03
N LYS A 893 8.97 34.18 17.04
CA LYS A 893 8.46 34.01 15.68
C LYS A 893 7.19 33.15 15.71
N GLU A 894 6.32 33.37 14.74
CA GLU A 894 5.06 32.64 14.52
C GLU A 894 3.90 33.03 15.48
N GLN A 895 3.38 34.25 15.28
CA GLN A 895 1.93 34.49 15.34
C GLN A 895 1.40 34.60 13.92
N ILE A 896 0.30 33.89 13.63
CA ILE A 896 -0.30 33.77 12.30
C ILE A 896 -1.58 34.59 12.28
N PHE A 897 -1.71 35.48 11.29
CA PHE A 897 -2.94 36.23 11.03
C PHE A 897 -3.77 35.52 9.95
N ALA A 898 -5.10 35.70 9.98
CA ALA A 898 -5.97 35.27 8.90
C ALA A 898 -5.83 36.18 7.66
N ARG A 899 -6.00 35.61 6.46
CA ARG A 899 -5.98 36.35 5.19
C ARG A 899 -7.31 37.11 5.00
N PRO A 900 -7.31 38.41 4.67
CA PRO A 900 -8.54 39.12 4.29
C PRO A 900 -9.12 38.53 2.99
N ALA A 901 -10.43 38.30 2.94
CA ALA A 901 -11.07 37.63 1.80
C ALA A 901 -10.94 38.40 0.48
N SER A 902 -11.13 39.73 0.50
CA SER A 902 -11.06 40.58 -0.70
C SER A 902 -9.67 40.61 -1.34
N ALA A 903 -8.61 40.27 -0.61
CA ALA A 903 -7.22 40.48 -1.03
C ALA A 903 -6.80 39.63 -2.25
N GLU A 904 -7.63 38.72 -2.75
CA GLU A 904 -7.45 38.14 -4.09
C GLU A 904 -8.11 38.96 -5.19
N GLU A 905 -9.36 39.34 -4.97
CA GLU A 905 -10.21 40.06 -5.91
C GLU A 905 -9.66 41.47 -6.16
N ASP A 906 -9.18 42.14 -5.09
CA ASP A 906 -8.47 43.42 -5.15
C ASP A 906 -7.25 43.34 -6.08
N ILE A 907 -6.45 42.26 -6.00
CA ILE A 907 -5.25 42.07 -6.83
C ILE A 907 -5.61 41.62 -8.25
N LYS A 908 -6.63 40.76 -8.42
CA LYS A 908 -7.15 40.36 -9.74
C LYS A 908 -7.69 41.57 -10.50
N ALA A 909 -8.49 42.41 -9.86
CA ALA A 909 -9.00 43.65 -10.43
C ALA A 909 -7.90 44.65 -10.79
N MET A 910 -6.86 44.79 -9.94
CA MET A 910 -5.76 45.72 -10.13
C MET A 910 -4.87 45.39 -11.35
N PHE A 911 -4.68 44.10 -11.69
CA PHE A 911 -3.92 43.68 -12.88
C PHE A 911 -4.79 43.22 -14.07
N ASN A 912 -6.11 43.16 -13.90
CA ASN A 912 -7.09 42.74 -14.91
C ASN A 912 -6.93 43.38 -16.31
N PRO A 913 -6.53 44.68 -16.44
CA PRO A 913 -6.37 45.33 -17.75
C PRO A 913 -5.20 44.84 -18.60
N TYR A 914 -4.18 44.22 -17.98
CA TYR A 914 -3.01 43.71 -18.71
C TYR A 914 -3.32 42.32 -19.31
N THR A 915 -2.96 42.12 -20.57
CA THR A 915 -3.41 40.99 -21.39
C THR A 915 -2.61 39.70 -21.18
N SER A 916 -1.33 39.81 -20.82
CA SER A 916 -0.44 38.70 -20.50
C SER A 916 -0.48 38.28 -19.04
N PHE A 917 -1.19 39.02 -18.18
CA PHE A 917 -1.36 38.71 -16.75
C PHE A 917 -2.11 37.39 -16.56
N GLN A 918 -1.45 36.42 -15.93
CA GLN A 918 -2.02 35.09 -15.68
C GLN A 918 -2.90 35.12 -14.43
N ARG A 919 -4.18 35.50 -14.63
CA ARG A 919 -5.19 35.72 -13.58
C ARG A 919 -5.37 34.54 -12.61
N ASP A 920 -5.13 33.32 -13.08
CA ASP A 920 -5.34 32.09 -12.32
C ASP A 920 -4.06 31.55 -11.64
N THR A 921 -2.90 32.17 -11.88
CA THR A 921 -1.60 31.72 -11.30
C THR A 921 -1.13 32.56 -10.11
N ILE A 922 -2.01 33.40 -9.53
CA ILE A 922 -1.64 34.24 -8.37
C ILE A 922 -1.33 33.36 -7.17
N SER A 923 -0.04 33.28 -6.82
CA SER A 923 0.43 32.45 -5.71
C SER A 923 0.65 33.32 -4.47
N PHE A 924 -0.24 33.17 -3.49
CA PHE A 924 -0.10 33.78 -2.17
C PHE A 924 0.88 32.98 -1.31
N ASN A 925 1.80 33.69 -0.66
CA ASN A 925 2.75 33.09 0.27
C ASN A 925 1.99 32.51 1.48
N ARG A 926 2.15 31.21 1.76
CA ARG A 926 1.33 30.44 2.73
C ARG A 926 1.42 30.91 4.20
N LYS A 927 2.30 31.86 4.54
CA LYS A 927 2.42 32.43 5.90
C LYS A 927 2.37 33.96 5.86
N ILE A 928 1.39 34.56 6.53
CA ILE A 928 1.35 36.00 6.80
C ILE A 928 2.32 36.32 7.94
N PHE A 929 3.35 37.12 7.68
CA PHE A 929 4.43 37.39 8.63
C PHE A 929 4.50 38.87 9.02
N ASN A 930 4.33 39.17 10.31
CA ASN A 930 4.28 40.55 10.84
C ASN A 930 3.28 41.43 10.06
N GLY A 931 2.04 40.95 9.88
CA GLY A 931 1.01 41.66 9.11
C GLY A 931 1.22 41.71 7.59
N LYS A 932 2.31 41.17 7.03
CA LYS A 932 2.53 41.21 5.57
C LYS A 932 1.91 40.00 4.87
N VAL A 933 1.03 40.26 3.90
CA VAL A 933 0.56 39.28 2.92
C VAL A 933 1.38 39.48 1.64
N GLU A 934 2.05 38.44 1.16
CA GLU A 934 2.84 38.49 -0.07
C GLU A 934 2.16 37.64 -1.14
N ALA A 935 2.02 38.20 -2.34
CA ALA A 935 1.51 37.51 -3.52
C ALA A 935 2.50 37.62 -4.67
N PHE A 936 2.59 36.59 -5.49
CA PHE A 936 3.34 36.60 -6.74
C PHE A 936 2.34 36.49 -7.89
N VAL A 937 2.35 37.50 -8.75
CA VAL A 937 1.59 37.53 -10.01
C VAL A 937 2.56 37.28 -11.16
N GLU A 938 2.15 36.43 -12.12
CA GLU A 938 2.99 36.01 -13.24
C GLU A 938 2.45 36.59 -14.56
N PHE A 939 3.36 37.00 -15.43
CA PHE A 939 3.05 37.55 -16.74
C PHE A 939 3.82 36.75 -17.80
N LEU A 940 3.16 36.47 -18.92
CA LEU A 940 3.83 35.88 -20.08
C LEU A 940 4.81 36.89 -20.71
N GLU A 941 4.41 38.17 -20.76
CA GLU A 941 5.20 39.24 -21.35
C GLU A 941 6.00 40.03 -20.31
N SER A 942 7.31 40.07 -20.50
CA SER A 942 8.21 40.85 -19.65
C SER A 942 8.14 42.36 -19.91
N ALA A 943 7.57 42.78 -21.03
CA ALA A 943 7.34 44.19 -21.36
C ALA A 943 6.10 44.74 -20.63
N GLU A 944 4.98 44.02 -20.72
CA GLU A 944 3.71 44.42 -20.06
C GLU A 944 3.85 44.41 -18.52
N LEU A 945 4.64 43.47 -17.96
CA LEU A 945 5.00 43.47 -16.53
C LEU A 945 5.78 44.74 -16.14
N LYS A 946 6.74 45.21 -16.96
CA LYS A 946 7.46 46.47 -16.70
C LYS A 946 6.52 47.68 -16.76
N GLN A 947 5.67 47.75 -17.77
CA GLN A 947 4.64 48.79 -17.89
C GLN A 947 3.73 48.80 -16.64
N ALA A 948 3.27 47.64 -16.18
CA ALA A 948 2.44 47.53 -14.98
C ALA A 948 3.17 47.97 -13.68
N VAL A 949 4.49 47.79 -13.60
CA VAL A 949 5.31 48.30 -12.49
C VAL A 949 5.49 49.83 -12.57
N GLU A 950 5.78 50.36 -13.75
CA GLU A 950 5.99 51.80 -13.97
C GLU A 950 4.70 52.60 -13.77
N GLU A 951 3.57 52.16 -14.34
CA GLU A 951 2.26 52.81 -14.20
C GLU A 951 1.70 52.79 -12.77
N MET A 952 2.09 51.81 -11.94
CA MET A 952 1.56 51.66 -10.58
C MET A 952 2.51 52.10 -9.47
N ASN A 953 3.84 52.09 -9.66
CA ASN A 953 4.76 52.73 -8.69
C ASN A 953 4.51 54.26 -8.58
N GLY A 954 3.90 54.89 -9.59
CA GLY A 954 3.45 56.29 -9.55
C GLY A 954 2.15 56.53 -8.75
N LYS A 955 1.29 55.51 -8.56
CA LYS A 955 -0.04 55.65 -7.93
C LYS A 955 0.04 55.29 -6.44
N LYS A 956 0.33 56.28 -5.59
CA LYS A 956 0.67 56.10 -4.17
C LYS A 956 -0.52 56.01 -3.20
N ASP A 957 -1.74 56.03 -3.70
CA ASP A 957 -2.95 56.19 -2.90
C ASP A 957 -3.61 54.87 -2.45
N ILE A 958 -4.47 55.00 -1.45
CA ILE A 958 -4.90 53.91 -0.57
C ILE A 958 -5.99 53.04 -1.23
N ILE A 959 -5.75 51.73 -1.32
CA ILE A 959 -6.74 50.73 -1.77
C ILE A 959 -7.18 49.90 -0.56
N GLY A 960 -8.38 50.19 -0.06
CA GLY A 960 -8.97 49.51 1.10
C GLY A 960 -8.27 49.83 2.43
N ARG A 961 -8.31 48.89 3.39
CA ARG A 961 -7.76 49.07 4.75
C ARG A 961 -6.26 48.77 4.87
N GLY A 962 -5.47 48.92 3.79
CA GLY A 962 -4.06 48.55 3.78
C GLY A 962 -3.24 49.27 2.70
N LYS A 963 -1.93 48.98 2.67
CA LYS A 963 -0.99 49.53 1.68
C LYS A 963 -0.38 48.41 0.83
N VAL A 964 -0.37 48.63 -0.48
CA VAL A 964 0.34 47.79 -1.46
C VAL A 964 1.75 48.35 -1.68
N ARG A 965 2.72 47.47 -1.87
CA ARG A 965 4.08 47.81 -2.33
C ARG A 965 4.58 46.76 -3.31
N LEU A 966 4.87 47.18 -4.54
CA LEU A 966 5.54 46.36 -5.55
C LEU A 966 7.04 46.33 -5.27
N SER A 967 7.73 45.25 -5.68
CA SER A 967 9.20 45.23 -5.74
C SER A 967 9.66 45.30 -7.20
N GLU A 968 10.60 46.20 -7.49
CA GLU A 968 11.12 46.49 -8.85
C GLU A 968 11.87 45.32 -9.52
N SER A 969 12.06 44.20 -8.82
CA SER A 969 12.73 43.00 -9.31
C SER A 969 11.87 42.20 -10.30
N VAL A 970 11.71 42.73 -11.51
CA VAL A 970 11.12 42.03 -12.67
C VAL A 970 11.98 40.83 -13.05
N GLN A 971 11.54 39.60 -12.77
CA GLN A 971 12.32 38.39 -13.04
C GLN A 971 12.28 37.93 -14.51
N GLN A 972 12.83 38.72 -15.44
CA GLN A 972 12.89 38.40 -16.86
C GLN A 972 13.46 37.00 -17.16
N ARG A 973 12.63 36.11 -17.72
CA ARG A 973 13.07 35.09 -18.69
C ARG A 973 12.48 35.40 -20.06
N SER A 974 13.36 35.42 -21.05
CA SER A 974 13.04 35.47 -22.48
C SER A 974 12.90 34.03 -23.00
N ASP A 975 11.70 33.46 -22.97
CA ASP A 975 11.50 32.03 -23.29
C ASP A 975 11.34 31.72 -24.79
N GLU A 976 11.69 32.65 -25.68
CA GLU A 976 11.87 32.40 -27.12
C GLU A 976 13.30 32.72 -27.64
N ILE A 977 14.29 32.87 -26.73
CA ILE A 977 15.73 32.67 -27.06
C ILE A 977 16.24 31.46 -26.25
N LYS A 978 15.59 30.32 -26.48
CA LYS A 978 15.75 29.11 -25.66
C LYS A 978 16.75 28.09 -26.21
N THR A 979 17.58 28.50 -27.17
CA THR A 979 18.62 27.69 -27.84
C THR A 979 20.07 28.16 -27.55
N LYS A 980 20.27 29.12 -26.64
CA LYS A 980 21.60 29.51 -26.12
C LYS A 980 21.72 29.61 -24.59
N LYS A 981 20.61 29.68 -23.84
CA LYS A 981 20.61 30.11 -22.42
C LYS A 981 20.60 28.98 -21.36
N GLU A 982 20.89 27.74 -21.72
CA GLU A 982 21.01 26.66 -20.71
C GLU A 982 22.39 26.62 -20.02
N ASN A 983 23.42 27.16 -20.67
CA ASN A 983 24.83 27.05 -20.25
C ASN A 983 25.45 28.42 -19.84
N GLU A 984 24.62 29.47 -19.69
CA GLU A 984 25.04 30.80 -19.19
C GLU A 984 25.18 30.82 -17.67
N TYR A 985 26.35 31.20 -17.14
CA TYR A 985 26.68 31.07 -15.71
C TYR A 985 27.20 32.36 -15.05
N VAL A 986 27.00 32.52 -13.73
CA VAL A 986 27.59 33.63 -12.95
C VAL A 986 28.74 33.10 -12.07
N VAL A 987 29.84 33.84 -12.05
CA VAL A 987 31.10 33.44 -11.40
C VAL A 987 31.60 34.54 -10.45
N TYR A 988 31.90 34.13 -9.22
CA TYR A 988 32.29 34.99 -8.11
C TYR A 988 33.73 34.72 -7.70
N PHE A 989 34.56 35.76 -7.65
CA PHE A 989 35.94 35.68 -7.16
C PHE A 989 36.07 36.30 -5.78
N GLN A 990 36.79 35.62 -4.89
CA GLN A 990 36.95 35.99 -3.48
C GLN A 990 38.45 35.94 -3.12
N HIS A 991 38.87 36.73 -2.13
CA HIS A 991 40.24 36.77 -1.60
C HIS A 991 41.35 37.06 -2.64
N LEU A 992 41.00 37.77 -3.72
CA LEU A 992 41.96 38.30 -4.70
C LEU A 992 42.91 39.34 -4.08
N ASP A 993 44.16 39.31 -4.54
CA ASP A 993 45.16 40.33 -4.22
C ASP A 993 44.74 41.74 -4.70
N LEU A 994 45.28 42.76 -4.05
CA LEU A 994 45.02 44.17 -4.35
C LEU A 994 45.54 44.59 -5.73
N SER A 995 46.48 43.83 -6.32
CA SER A 995 47.09 44.08 -7.63
C SER A 995 46.17 43.78 -8.84
N LEU A 996 45.20 42.87 -8.71
CA LEU A 996 44.38 42.36 -9.84
C LEU A 996 42.94 42.83 -9.78
N ASP A 997 42.41 43.39 -10.86
CA ASP A 997 41.06 43.95 -10.92
C ASP A 997 40.06 43.13 -11.77
N LYS A 998 38.82 43.63 -11.90
CA LYS A 998 37.76 42.94 -12.66
C LYS A 998 38.08 42.85 -14.17
N TYR A 999 38.83 43.80 -14.71
CA TYR A 999 39.22 43.87 -16.11
C TYR A 999 40.28 42.83 -16.45
N ASP A 1000 41.26 42.60 -15.57
CA ASP A 1000 42.28 41.54 -15.71
C ASP A 1000 41.63 40.15 -15.77
N LEU A 1001 40.67 39.87 -14.88
CA LEU A 1001 39.97 38.59 -14.82
C LEU A 1001 39.08 38.37 -16.06
N ILE A 1002 38.45 39.44 -16.57
CA ILE A 1002 37.73 39.43 -17.84
C ILE A 1002 38.68 39.18 -19.03
N LYS A 1003 39.90 39.73 -19.00
CA LYS A 1003 40.93 39.50 -20.02
C LYS A 1003 41.39 38.04 -20.02
N ILE A 1004 41.66 37.45 -18.85
CA ILE A 1004 42.00 36.02 -18.71
C ILE A 1004 40.86 35.12 -19.23
N LEU A 1005 39.60 35.43 -18.91
CA LEU A 1005 38.44 34.68 -19.44
C LEU A 1005 38.34 34.76 -20.98
N LYS A 1006 38.66 35.91 -21.59
CA LYS A 1006 38.69 36.08 -23.06
C LYS A 1006 39.85 35.34 -23.71
N GLU A 1007 41.04 35.42 -23.14
CA GLU A 1007 42.25 34.76 -23.65
C GLU A 1007 42.12 33.23 -23.61
N ASN A 1008 41.32 32.69 -22.68
CA ASN A 1008 40.99 31.26 -22.59
C ASN A 1008 39.65 30.89 -23.27
N GLN A 1009 39.05 31.79 -24.05
CA GLN A 1009 37.79 31.59 -24.80
C GLN A 1009 36.53 31.29 -23.95
N LEU A 1010 36.58 31.43 -22.62
CA LEU A 1010 35.46 31.17 -21.69
C LEU A 1010 34.53 32.36 -21.45
N TYR A 1011 34.79 33.51 -22.07
CA TYR A 1011 34.08 34.76 -21.74
C TYR A 1011 32.61 34.78 -22.18
N ASP A 1012 32.27 34.23 -23.35
CA ASP A 1012 30.91 34.34 -23.90
C ASP A 1012 29.89 33.44 -23.18
N ASP A 1013 30.36 32.40 -22.45
CA ASP A 1013 29.52 31.53 -21.62
C ASP A 1013 29.39 32.02 -20.16
N VAL A 1014 30.34 32.84 -19.69
CA VAL A 1014 30.34 33.41 -18.34
C VAL A 1014 29.60 34.75 -18.34
N LYS A 1015 28.28 34.65 -18.17
CA LYS A 1015 27.31 35.75 -18.14
C LYS A 1015 27.71 36.95 -17.27
N ASN A 1016 28.39 36.72 -16.14
CA ASN A 1016 28.96 37.81 -15.35
C ASN A 1016 30.09 37.33 -14.43
N ALA A 1017 31.13 38.18 -14.31
CA ALA A 1017 32.25 38.03 -13.39
C ALA A 1017 32.15 39.08 -12.27
N VAL A 1018 32.19 38.66 -11.01
CA VAL A 1018 32.03 39.53 -9.83
C VAL A 1018 33.21 39.35 -8.87
N VAL A 1019 33.78 40.44 -8.37
CA VAL A 1019 34.99 40.44 -7.52
C VAL A 1019 34.65 40.93 -6.12
N TYR A 1020 35.02 40.15 -5.10
CA TYR A 1020 34.97 40.53 -3.69
C TYR A 1020 36.36 40.51 -3.07
N ARG A 1021 36.83 41.67 -2.60
CA ARG A 1021 38.07 41.82 -1.82
C ARG A 1021 37.73 41.90 -0.33
N GLN A 1022 38.22 40.95 0.46
CA GLN A 1022 38.02 40.90 1.92
C GLN A 1022 39.36 41.18 2.63
N LYS A 1023 39.36 42.09 3.61
CA LYS A 1023 40.53 42.33 4.46
C LYS A 1023 40.75 41.10 5.37
N MET A 1024 41.93 40.50 5.27
CA MET A 1024 42.32 39.35 6.10
C MET A 1024 42.49 39.72 7.59
N LYS A 1025 42.25 38.72 8.44
CA LYS A 1025 42.79 38.57 9.81
C LYS A 1025 43.19 37.09 9.95
N ASN A 1026 44.24 36.79 10.73
CA ASN A 1026 44.99 35.53 10.58
C ASN A 1026 44.33 34.29 11.22
N GLU A 1027 44.30 33.21 10.43
CA GLU A 1027 44.78 31.83 10.65
C GLU A 1027 44.66 31.10 12.00
N ASN A 1028 44.17 29.84 11.92
CA ASN A 1028 44.73 28.55 12.42
C ASN A 1028 43.58 27.50 12.39
N SER A 1029 43.64 26.30 11.79
CA SER A 1029 44.58 25.14 11.75
C SER A 1029 43.76 23.86 12.13
N THR A 1030 44.36 22.66 12.22
CA THR A 1030 43.84 21.45 11.52
C THR A 1030 44.02 20.08 12.22
N ALA A 1031 43.26 19.03 11.85
CA ALA A 1031 43.54 17.62 12.21
C ALA A 1031 42.79 16.55 11.36
N ALA A 1032 43.40 15.38 11.09
CA ALA A 1032 42.79 14.02 11.04
C ALA A 1032 43.75 12.90 10.55
N MET A 1033 43.47 11.65 10.93
CA MET A 1033 44.22 10.42 10.61
C MET A 1033 43.26 9.20 10.42
N THR A 1034 43.52 8.07 9.74
CA THR A 1034 44.70 7.39 9.10
C THR A 1034 45.58 6.48 10.00
N ASN A 1035 46.07 5.32 9.55
CA ASN A 1035 45.45 4.33 8.64
C ASN A 1035 46.11 2.94 8.86
N LYS A 1036 45.44 1.88 9.35
CA LYS A 1036 45.78 0.48 8.99
C LYS A 1036 44.96 -0.05 7.79
N ALA A 1037 43.98 -0.97 7.81
CA ALA A 1037 43.02 -1.32 8.88
C ALA A 1037 43.48 -2.46 9.81
N ASP A 1038 43.95 -3.58 9.25
CA ASP A 1038 45.18 -4.20 9.76
C ASP A 1038 46.22 -4.60 8.63
N SER A 1039 46.07 -4.05 7.40
CA SER A 1039 47.09 -3.98 6.33
C SER A 1039 47.95 -2.69 6.32
N ASP A 1040 47.36 -1.50 6.17
CA ASP A 1040 48.06 -0.32 5.60
C ASP A 1040 48.61 0.76 6.60
N VAL A 1041 49.09 0.37 7.80
CA VAL A 1041 49.75 1.19 8.90
C VAL A 1041 51.20 0.84 8.94
N GLU A 1042 51.53 -0.43 8.74
CA GLU A 1042 52.91 -0.73 8.40
C GLU A 1042 53.21 -0.21 6.99
N PHE A 1043 52.17 0.30 6.29
CA PHE A 1043 52.26 1.34 5.27
C PHE A 1043 52.10 2.80 5.80
N ALA A 1044 51.07 3.16 6.58
CA ALA A 1044 50.77 4.56 6.96
C ALA A 1044 51.21 5.05 8.36
N LEU A 1045 51.39 4.21 9.39
CA LEU A 1045 52.36 4.51 10.46
C LEU A 1045 53.79 4.46 9.95
N ALA A 1046 54.14 3.64 8.95
CA ALA A 1046 55.45 3.79 8.30
C ALA A 1046 55.55 5.17 7.62
N SER A 1047 54.49 5.62 6.95
CA SER A 1047 54.41 6.98 6.39
C SER A 1047 54.40 8.08 7.48
N LEU A 1048 53.66 7.93 8.58
CA LEU A 1048 53.63 8.89 9.69
C LEU A 1048 54.97 8.93 10.44
N ARG A 1049 55.57 7.77 10.75
CA ARG A 1049 56.92 7.67 11.34
C ARG A 1049 57.94 8.34 10.42
N SER A 1050 57.85 8.13 9.10
CA SER A 1050 58.67 8.82 8.10
C SER A 1050 58.45 10.34 8.10
N MET A 1051 57.21 10.80 8.23
CA MET A 1051 56.84 12.22 8.29
C MET A 1051 57.36 12.93 9.56
N PHE A 1052 57.30 12.26 10.72
CA PHE A 1052 57.90 12.79 11.95
C PHE A 1052 59.45 12.73 11.93
N LEU A 1053 60.04 11.71 11.29
CA LEU A 1053 61.50 11.63 11.10
C LEU A 1053 62.05 12.71 10.16
N SER A 1054 61.29 13.13 9.14
CA SER A 1054 61.70 14.24 8.26
C SER A 1054 61.53 15.63 8.88
N THR A 1055 60.82 15.74 10.01
CA THR A 1055 60.53 16.99 10.73
C THR A 1055 61.14 17.04 12.15
N ALA A 1056 62.20 16.24 12.40
CA ALA A 1056 62.84 16.00 13.69
C ALA A 1056 63.47 17.21 14.43
N GLY A 1057 63.21 18.45 13.98
CA GLY A 1057 63.60 19.68 14.69
C GLY A 1057 62.51 20.29 15.59
N LEU A 1058 61.25 19.81 15.53
CA LEU A 1058 60.09 20.46 16.17
C LEU A 1058 59.61 19.80 17.48
N PHE A 1059 59.88 18.51 17.72
CA PHE A 1059 59.44 17.78 18.91
C PHE A 1059 60.63 17.21 19.69
N ARG A 1060 60.57 17.22 21.03
CA ARG A 1060 61.67 16.75 21.91
C ARG A 1060 61.70 15.23 22.13
N SER A 1061 60.57 14.57 21.95
CA SER A 1061 60.38 13.14 22.18
C SER A 1061 59.39 12.59 21.14
N ILE A 1062 59.41 11.28 20.91
CA ILE A 1062 58.45 10.60 20.03
C ILE A 1062 57.25 10.19 20.89
N PRO A 1063 56.00 10.52 20.52
CA PRO A 1063 54.81 10.15 21.28
C PRO A 1063 54.41 8.68 21.13
N ASP A 1064 53.70 8.17 22.13
CA ASP A 1064 53.04 6.86 22.09
C ASP A 1064 51.70 6.95 21.34
N TYR A 1065 51.13 5.82 20.95
CA TYR A 1065 49.85 5.77 20.23
C TYR A 1065 49.10 4.44 20.46
N GLN A 1066 47.77 4.46 20.25
CA GLN A 1066 46.90 3.30 20.40
C GLN A 1066 45.79 3.32 19.31
N ILE A 1067 45.63 2.21 18.58
CA ILE A 1067 44.59 2.09 17.54
C ILE A 1067 43.22 1.91 18.19
N SER A 1068 42.19 2.62 17.70
CA SER A 1068 40.84 2.60 18.29
C SER A 1068 39.82 1.79 17.48
N SER A 1069 39.90 1.80 16.15
CA SER A 1069 38.94 1.11 15.28
C SER A 1069 39.41 0.97 13.84
N HIS A 1070 38.87 -0.03 13.13
CA HIS A 1070 39.11 -0.28 11.71
C HIS A 1070 37.81 -0.59 10.94
N THR A 1071 37.76 -0.24 9.65
CA THR A 1071 36.64 -0.59 8.75
C THR A 1071 37.10 -1.41 7.52
N PRO A 1072 36.23 -2.26 6.93
CA PRO A 1072 36.64 -3.22 5.88
C PRO A 1072 36.98 -2.61 4.51
N ASP A 1073 36.77 -1.31 4.33
CA ASP A 1073 37.14 -0.53 3.15
C ASP A 1073 38.57 0.02 3.21
N GLY A 1074 39.24 -0.13 4.36
CA GLY A 1074 40.59 0.36 4.62
C GLY A 1074 40.67 1.64 5.45
N THR A 1075 39.57 2.18 5.99
CA THR A 1075 39.57 3.40 6.81
C THR A 1075 39.71 3.11 8.32
N VAL A 1076 40.45 3.95 9.07
CA VAL A 1076 41.07 3.53 10.36
C VAL A 1076 41.42 4.71 11.25
N THR A 1077 41.32 4.50 12.56
CA THR A 1077 41.42 5.56 13.58
C THR A 1077 42.37 5.16 14.70
N ALA A 1078 43.19 6.12 15.18
CA ALA A 1078 44.11 5.93 16.30
C ALA A 1078 44.20 7.19 17.19
N LEU A 1079 44.51 6.97 18.48
CA LEU A 1079 44.85 7.97 19.49
C LEU A 1079 46.37 8.12 19.59
N ILE A 1080 46.85 9.34 19.89
CA ILE A 1080 48.26 9.65 20.17
C ILE A 1080 48.37 10.25 21.57
N LEU A 1081 49.39 9.85 22.32
CA LEU A 1081 49.71 10.29 23.67
C LEU A 1081 51.09 10.95 23.70
N PHE A 1082 51.12 12.25 23.93
CA PHE A 1082 52.34 13.01 24.18
C PHE A 1082 52.65 13.00 25.68
N ASN A 1083 53.89 12.67 26.04
CA ASN A 1083 54.34 12.64 27.45
C ASN A 1083 54.65 14.05 27.99
N ASP A 1084 54.78 15.04 27.11
CA ASP A 1084 54.88 16.47 27.41
C ASP A 1084 53.63 17.21 26.87
N PRO A 1085 53.19 18.33 27.49
CA PRO A 1085 52.08 19.14 26.96
C PRO A 1085 52.48 19.87 25.68
N ILE A 1086 51.57 19.92 24.70
CA ILE A 1086 51.81 20.52 23.37
C ILE A 1086 50.74 21.58 23.05
N ASP A 1087 51.16 22.65 22.37
CA ASP A 1087 50.26 23.64 21.79
C ASP A 1087 49.66 23.09 20.48
N VAL A 1088 48.34 22.95 20.43
CA VAL A 1088 47.61 22.32 19.31
C VAL A 1088 47.33 23.31 18.17
N THR A 1089 47.85 24.54 18.24
CA THR A 1089 47.63 25.56 17.20
C THR A 1089 48.65 25.51 16.05
N THR A 1090 49.81 24.89 16.26
CA THR A 1090 50.87 24.62 15.25
C THR A 1090 50.90 23.15 14.85
#